data_AF-A0A851H3S3-F1
#
_entry.id   AF-A0A851H3S3-F1
#
_cell.length_a   1.000
_cell.length_b   1.000
_cell.length_c   1.000
_cell.angle_alpha   90.00
_cell.angle_beta   90.00
_cell.angle_gamma   90.00
#
_symmetry.space_group_name_H-M   'P 1'
#
loop_
_entity.id
_entity.type
_entity.pdbx_description
1 polymer ?
#
loop_
_entity_poly.entity_id
_entity_poly.type
_entity_poly.pdbx_seq_one_letter_code
_entity_poly.pdbx_strand_id
1 'polypeptide(L)'
;MRNPYQLTFPTRFQLAPSVHSFQLEEALDSPYHLSVAVTLPERDLPLAPLIGQPVTFTLTPQATAPPLAIPGLAPLVSELAGLRSWHGVIRHGARGRSTREETLYTFDIGPRLALLQDSRTTRLFQNMTVAQVIEALLRKHGLDGSDFRFNLTGAQASYEHLTQFRETDLAFLTRLAAHVGIFYQFAQSGDGKEVIRFGNDLEHYSRGLLLNIPLHEQAGLESVGTEAVTAFSIRHSPMLHSTRRRNFNDMAASQLPDGSAGFAGEVPAAHGEDYDWGDDNRDDAESIQLAQMRHQLSLSRQCCASGDSNVSLLRPGEVLKLDHAFADAPHGWLISAVTHSGSRDSAYRNSFHAIPADRVWRPALPPKPRIHGTLPAMVVSPGNNSYQYPFLDEHGRYRVRFLFDLDSWSPGGDSRAVRLAKPFAGRQFGFHMPIHPGTIVHLAFSDGDPDQPYIAAISHDSERPDPITSQWHSRNVIRTKANNKLRMEDLQGKEHIKLASEYGKSQLNIGHLVDAARAPRGEGFEIRTDHWGAIRAGKGLLISAEANAVATTAQLDMAAALHQLEQANRLAKALADAATTATALPPDVQAQVDLLQQSLKQLAQAGILISAPAGIGLTTPHTIQQSAGATYAVTAGQHISHAALGDIRSNANGAISLFARSGGVRLFANQGSVDIQAQGGPLAVSAAKILRLHSNQHISVAGHDSIELAAGGHGIRISAKGVEVFGDIKLHGTLSNEGKAGLEHEDDSFPQTDLLPNKGLSL
;
A
#
# COMPACT_ATOMS: atom_id res chain seq x y z
N MET A 1 -21.27 72.52 -26.86
CA MET A 1 -21.52 71.76 -25.61
C MET A 1 -20.21 71.15 -25.17
N ARG A 2 -19.91 71.13 -23.86
CA ARG A 2 -18.73 70.43 -23.33
C ARG A 2 -18.99 68.92 -23.43
N ASN A 3 -18.03 68.16 -23.95
CA ASN A 3 -18.14 66.71 -24.07
C ASN A 3 -18.34 66.10 -22.66
N PRO A 4 -19.46 65.40 -22.37
CA PRO A 4 -19.72 64.84 -21.04
C PRO A 4 -18.86 63.60 -20.72
N TYR A 5 -18.13 63.09 -21.72
CA TYR A 5 -17.27 61.92 -21.59
C TYR A 5 -15.80 62.35 -21.61
N GLN A 6 -15.03 61.90 -20.62
CA GLN A 6 -13.61 62.21 -20.52
C GLN A 6 -12.80 60.94 -20.25
N LEU A 7 -11.71 60.77 -21.00
CA LEU A 7 -10.72 59.73 -20.76
C LEU A 7 -9.43 60.38 -20.25
N THR A 8 -9.01 60.03 -19.04
CA THR A 8 -7.86 60.64 -18.37
C THR A 8 -6.70 59.65 -18.31
N PHE A 9 -5.56 60.05 -18.88
CA PHE A 9 -4.30 59.32 -18.84
C PHE A 9 -3.42 59.80 -17.67
N PRO A 10 -2.44 58.99 -17.21
CA PRO A 10 -1.45 59.44 -16.25
C PRO A 10 -0.70 60.68 -16.75
N THR A 11 -0.48 61.65 -15.86
CA THR A 11 0.08 62.98 -16.20
C THR A 11 1.40 62.93 -16.96
N ARG A 12 2.20 61.87 -16.78
CA ARG A 12 3.47 61.64 -17.53
C ARG A 12 3.32 61.53 -19.04
N PHE A 13 2.15 61.13 -19.55
CA PHE A 13 1.91 60.97 -20.98
C PHE A 13 1.45 62.28 -21.64
N GLN A 14 1.01 63.28 -20.86
CA GLN A 14 0.56 64.59 -21.35
C GLN A 14 -0.48 64.53 -22.49
N LEU A 15 -1.32 63.49 -22.49
CA LEU A 15 -2.37 63.30 -23.49
C LEU A 15 -3.66 63.99 -23.06
N ALA A 16 -4.28 64.74 -23.97
CA ALA A 16 -5.59 65.37 -23.81
C ALA A 16 -6.58 64.84 -24.86
N PRO A 17 -6.97 63.55 -24.78
CA PRO A 17 -7.86 62.94 -25.76
C PRO A 17 -9.28 63.50 -25.67
N SER A 18 -9.92 63.71 -26.81
CA SER A 18 -11.34 64.03 -26.85
C SER A 18 -12.15 62.80 -27.25
N VAL A 19 -13.07 62.36 -26.38
CA VAL A 19 -13.88 61.15 -26.63
C VAL A 19 -14.77 61.37 -27.86
N HIS A 20 -14.66 60.47 -28.84
CA HIS A 20 -15.48 60.45 -30.05
C HIS A 20 -16.73 59.60 -29.84
N SER A 21 -16.54 58.37 -29.35
CA SER A 21 -17.60 57.41 -29.06
C SER A 21 -17.10 56.37 -28.06
N PHE A 22 -18.00 55.77 -27.30
CA PHE A 22 -17.66 54.65 -26.42
C PHE A 22 -18.80 53.65 -26.35
N GLN A 23 -18.43 52.42 -26.04
CA GLN A 23 -19.31 51.35 -25.60
C GLN A 23 -18.68 50.70 -24.38
N LEU A 24 -19.44 50.60 -23.30
CA LEU A 24 -19.01 50.00 -22.05
C LEU A 24 -19.99 48.92 -21.63
N GLU A 25 -19.48 47.72 -21.40
CA GLU A 25 -20.24 46.56 -20.97
C GLU A 25 -19.84 46.19 -19.54
N GLU A 26 -20.82 46.11 -18.64
CA GLU A 26 -20.65 45.75 -17.25
C GLU A 26 -21.63 44.62 -16.91
N ALA A 27 -21.18 43.60 -16.17
CA ALA A 27 -22.06 42.55 -15.67
C ALA A 27 -21.57 42.02 -14.32
N LEU A 28 -22.47 41.40 -13.56
CA LEU A 28 -22.07 40.56 -12.44
C LEU A 28 -21.18 39.42 -12.96
N ASP A 29 -20.17 39.07 -12.16
CA ASP A 29 -19.25 37.95 -12.41
C ASP A 29 -18.39 38.06 -13.67
N SER A 30 -18.35 39.24 -14.31
CA SER A 30 -17.53 39.52 -15.48
C SER A 30 -16.74 40.82 -15.32
N PRO A 31 -15.45 40.86 -15.70
CA PRO A 31 -14.73 42.13 -15.81
C PRO A 31 -15.42 43.03 -16.82
N TYR A 32 -15.62 44.31 -16.48
CA TYR A 32 -16.19 45.23 -17.46
C TYR A 32 -15.25 45.48 -18.64
N HIS A 33 -15.83 45.86 -19.78
CA HIS A 33 -15.10 46.12 -21.00
C HIS A 33 -15.54 47.45 -21.62
N LEU A 34 -14.63 48.42 -21.65
CA LEU A 34 -14.82 49.74 -22.26
C LEU A 34 -14.03 49.80 -23.57
N SER A 35 -14.73 49.85 -24.70
CA SER A 35 -14.16 50.22 -25.99
C SER A 35 -14.41 51.71 -26.21
N VAL A 36 -13.36 52.52 -26.17
CA VAL A 36 -13.44 53.98 -26.33
C VAL A 36 -12.62 54.44 -27.54
N ALA A 37 -13.27 55.20 -28.42
CA ALA A 37 -12.64 55.89 -29.52
C ALA A 37 -12.39 57.35 -29.13
N VAL A 38 -11.16 57.83 -29.30
CA VAL A 38 -10.75 59.20 -28.97
C VAL A 38 -10.02 59.84 -30.14
N THR A 39 -10.10 61.16 -30.25
CA THR A 39 -9.27 61.93 -31.19
C THR A 39 -8.15 62.65 -30.44
N LEU A 40 -6.96 62.64 -31.04
CA LEU A 40 -5.74 63.29 -30.56
C LEU A 40 -5.04 64.04 -31.71
N PRO A 41 -4.39 65.19 -31.46
CA PRO A 41 -3.63 65.90 -32.47
C PRO A 41 -2.35 65.15 -32.88
N GLU A 42 -1.78 64.31 -32.01
CA GLU A 42 -0.59 63.51 -32.30
C GLU A 42 -0.89 62.41 -33.33
N ARG A 43 -0.26 62.49 -34.51
CA ARG A 43 -0.49 61.54 -35.60
C ARG A 43 0.09 60.15 -35.38
N ASP A 44 1.24 60.05 -34.71
CA ASP A 44 1.97 58.80 -34.52
C ASP A 44 2.29 58.61 -33.03
N LEU A 45 1.26 58.30 -32.25
CA LEU A 45 1.39 57.99 -30.83
C LEU A 45 1.98 56.58 -30.65
N PRO A 46 3.08 56.40 -29.89
CA PRO A 46 3.58 55.08 -29.56
C PRO A 46 2.58 54.37 -28.62
N LEU A 47 1.89 53.35 -29.14
CA LEU A 47 0.85 52.64 -28.38
C LEU A 47 1.40 51.65 -27.36
N ALA A 48 2.55 51.02 -27.63
CA ALA A 48 3.11 50.00 -26.75
C ALA A 48 3.36 50.48 -25.30
N PRO A 49 3.90 51.70 -25.05
CA PRO A 49 4.04 52.24 -23.69
C PRO A 49 2.71 52.50 -22.94
N LEU A 50 1.58 52.59 -23.67
CA LEU A 50 0.26 52.83 -23.11
C LEU A 50 -0.41 51.53 -22.64
N ILE A 51 -0.02 50.38 -23.18
CA ILE A 51 -0.56 49.09 -22.75
C ILE A 51 -0.21 48.82 -21.28
N GLY A 52 -1.19 48.37 -20.51
CA GLY A 52 -1.09 48.13 -19.06
C GLY A 52 -1.15 49.39 -18.20
N GLN A 53 -1.28 50.58 -18.79
CA GLN A 53 -1.32 51.83 -18.04
C GLN A 53 -2.70 52.09 -17.43
N PRO A 54 -2.76 52.60 -16.18
CA PRO A 54 -4.02 52.94 -15.54
C PRO A 54 -4.64 54.16 -16.21
N VAL A 55 -5.93 54.10 -16.48
CA VAL A 55 -6.73 55.20 -17.06
C VAL A 55 -8.06 55.32 -16.34
N THR A 56 -8.59 56.54 -16.31
CA THR A 56 -9.91 56.81 -15.73
C THR A 56 -10.84 57.32 -16.80
N PHE A 57 -11.93 56.61 -17.04
CA PHE A 57 -13.04 57.10 -17.86
C PHE A 57 -14.09 57.72 -16.94
N THR A 58 -14.59 58.92 -17.27
CA THR A 58 -15.63 59.59 -16.48
C THR A 58 -16.81 60.02 -17.33
N LEU A 59 -18.00 59.77 -16.82
CA LEU A 59 -19.27 60.24 -17.34
C LEU A 59 -19.81 61.33 -16.40
N THR A 60 -19.93 62.55 -16.90
CA THR A 60 -20.53 63.67 -16.17
C THR A 60 -21.92 63.94 -16.74
N PRO A 61 -23.01 63.69 -15.99
CA PRO A 61 -24.35 64.03 -16.45
C PRO A 61 -24.46 65.53 -16.73
N GLN A 62 -25.15 65.93 -17.80
CA GLN A 62 -25.45 67.34 -18.01
C GLN A 62 -26.53 67.77 -17.01
N ALA A 63 -26.19 68.66 -16.08
CA ALA A 63 -27.14 69.22 -15.13
C ALA A 63 -28.25 69.99 -15.87
N THR A 64 -29.50 69.57 -15.70
CA THR A 64 -30.67 70.14 -16.40
C THR A 64 -31.35 71.29 -15.66
N ALA A 65 -30.85 71.74 -14.52
CA ALA A 65 -31.38 72.93 -13.84
C ALA A 65 -30.28 73.80 -13.22
N PRO A 66 -30.32 75.15 -13.39
CA PRO A 66 -29.52 76.03 -12.56
C PRO A 66 -29.96 75.89 -11.09
N PRO A 67 -29.04 75.92 -10.11
CA PRO A 67 -29.41 75.86 -8.71
C PRO A 67 -30.35 77.04 -8.38
N LEU A 68 -31.39 76.78 -7.59
CA LEU A 68 -32.24 77.83 -7.03
C LEU A 68 -31.37 78.76 -6.18
N ALA A 69 -31.05 79.94 -6.71
CA ALA A 69 -30.29 80.95 -5.99
C ALA A 69 -31.23 81.74 -5.07
N ILE A 70 -31.21 81.41 -3.78
CA ILE A 70 -31.85 82.24 -2.74
C ILE A 70 -30.80 83.26 -2.26
N PRO A 71 -31.00 84.58 -2.41
CA PRO A 71 -30.04 85.58 -1.96
C PRO A 71 -29.77 85.46 -0.45
N GLY A 72 -28.50 85.27 -0.06
CA GLY A 72 -28.07 85.20 1.34
C GLY A 72 -27.90 83.79 1.93
N LEU A 73 -28.25 82.73 1.19
CA LEU A 73 -27.90 81.34 1.51
C LEU A 73 -26.85 80.85 0.52
N ALA A 74 -25.83 80.13 1.01
CA ALA A 74 -24.92 79.41 0.13
C ALA A 74 -25.76 78.50 -0.79
N PRO A 75 -25.50 78.48 -2.11
CA PRO A 75 -26.25 77.60 -3.00
C PRO A 75 -26.11 76.17 -2.49
N LEU A 76 -27.25 75.53 -2.23
CA LEU A 76 -27.29 74.09 -2.01
C LEU A 76 -27.00 73.48 -3.39
N VAL A 77 -25.72 73.41 -3.76
CA VAL A 77 -25.29 72.54 -4.83
C VAL A 77 -25.68 71.17 -4.33
N SER A 78 -26.77 70.64 -4.87
CA SER A 78 -27.03 69.23 -4.77
C SER A 78 -25.84 68.57 -5.46
N GLU A 79 -24.85 68.12 -4.69
CA GLU A 79 -23.71 67.31 -5.13
C GLU A 79 -24.15 65.96 -5.76
N LEU A 80 -25.45 65.79 -6.03
CA LEU A 80 -26.09 64.66 -6.68
C LEU A 80 -26.02 64.70 -8.21
N ALA A 81 -25.27 65.62 -8.83
CA ALA A 81 -24.83 65.45 -10.22
C ALA A 81 -23.72 64.39 -10.26
N GLY A 82 -24.12 63.12 -10.08
CA GLY A 82 -23.24 61.99 -9.83
C GLY A 82 -22.25 61.76 -10.96
N LEU A 83 -21.02 62.23 -10.77
CA LEU A 83 -19.88 61.84 -11.60
C LEU A 83 -19.70 60.33 -11.48
N ARG A 84 -19.83 59.59 -12.59
CA ARG A 84 -19.51 58.16 -12.63
C ARG A 84 -18.13 57.97 -13.23
N SER A 85 -17.29 57.16 -12.60
CA SER A 85 -15.92 56.89 -13.04
C SER A 85 -15.62 55.40 -13.09
N TRP A 86 -14.79 55.01 -14.05
CA TRP A 86 -14.27 53.65 -14.20
C TRP A 86 -12.76 53.71 -14.24
N HIS A 87 -12.12 52.91 -13.40
CA HIS A 87 -10.68 52.93 -13.19
C HIS A 87 -10.09 51.64 -13.74
N GLY A 88 -9.66 51.68 -15.00
CA GLY A 88 -9.20 50.51 -15.72
C GLY A 88 -7.74 50.60 -16.12
N VAL A 89 -7.29 49.58 -16.85
CA VAL A 89 -6.01 49.53 -17.54
C VAL A 89 -6.24 49.33 -19.04
N ILE A 90 -5.39 49.94 -19.86
CA ILE A 90 -5.44 49.77 -21.31
C ILE A 90 -4.94 48.36 -21.65
N ARG A 91 -5.80 47.53 -22.25
CA ARG A 91 -5.46 46.17 -22.68
C ARG A 91 -5.09 46.11 -24.15
N HIS A 92 -5.78 46.88 -24.98
CA HIS A 92 -5.51 46.99 -26.40
C HIS A 92 -5.59 48.45 -26.84
N GLY A 93 -4.80 48.79 -27.86
CA GLY A 93 -4.79 50.11 -28.46
C GLY A 93 -4.57 49.97 -29.95
N ALA A 94 -5.37 50.67 -30.76
CA ALA A 94 -5.22 50.70 -32.21
C ALA A 94 -5.29 52.13 -32.74
N ARG A 95 -4.47 52.40 -33.76
CA ARG A 95 -4.49 53.66 -34.50
C ARG A 95 -5.43 53.51 -35.69
N GLY A 96 -6.45 54.35 -35.72
CA GLY A 96 -7.44 54.41 -36.78
C GLY A 96 -7.09 55.43 -37.86
N ARG A 97 -8.15 56.04 -38.43
CA ARG A 97 -8.04 57.04 -39.49
C ARG A 97 -7.39 58.32 -38.96
N SER A 98 -6.58 58.96 -39.79
CA SER A 98 -5.90 60.22 -39.48
C SER A 98 -6.32 61.30 -40.49
N THR A 99 -6.61 62.49 -39.99
CA THR A 99 -6.87 63.69 -40.79
C THR A 99 -5.71 64.68 -40.64
N ARG A 100 -5.81 65.85 -41.26
CA ARG A 100 -4.77 66.89 -41.10
C ARG A 100 -4.68 67.37 -39.65
N GLU A 101 -5.80 67.42 -38.93
CA GLU A 101 -5.94 68.06 -37.62
C GLU A 101 -5.91 67.04 -36.47
N GLU A 102 -6.56 65.89 -36.63
CA GLU A 102 -6.68 64.88 -35.57
C GLU A 102 -6.56 63.45 -36.09
N THR A 103 -6.12 62.53 -35.23
CA THR A 103 -6.06 61.08 -35.47
C THR A 103 -6.97 60.34 -34.50
N LEU A 104 -7.73 59.38 -35.02
CA LEU A 104 -8.60 58.51 -34.23
C LEU A 104 -7.78 57.37 -33.63
N TYR A 105 -7.91 57.16 -32.32
CA TYR A 105 -7.37 56.00 -31.61
C TYR A 105 -8.50 55.27 -30.90
N THR A 106 -8.44 53.94 -30.89
CA THR A 106 -9.38 53.10 -30.13
C THR A 106 -8.63 52.37 -29.03
N PHE A 107 -9.16 52.41 -27.81
CA PHE A 107 -8.59 51.74 -26.65
C PHE A 107 -9.62 50.79 -26.05
N ASP A 108 -9.21 49.56 -25.80
CA ASP A 108 -9.98 48.60 -25.01
C ASP A 108 -9.44 48.63 -23.58
N ILE A 109 -10.32 48.99 -22.66
CA ILE A 109 -10.01 49.24 -21.25
C ILE A 109 -10.83 48.26 -20.41
N GLY A 110 -10.20 47.63 -19.44
CA GLY A 110 -10.88 46.78 -18.46
C GLY A 110 -10.32 46.99 -17.05
N PRO A 111 -10.97 46.44 -16.02
CA PRO A 111 -10.44 46.51 -14.67
C PRO A 111 -9.12 45.74 -14.58
N ARG A 112 -8.33 45.99 -13.54
CA ARG A 112 -7.12 45.20 -13.25
C ARG A 112 -7.40 43.69 -13.16
N LEU A 113 -8.60 43.30 -12.74
CA LEU A 113 -9.05 41.90 -12.72
C LEU A 113 -9.00 41.26 -14.12
N ALA A 114 -9.23 42.02 -15.19
CA ALA A 114 -9.24 41.49 -16.56
C ALA A 114 -7.86 40.99 -17.01
N LEU A 115 -6.76 41.46 -16.38
CA LEU A 115 -5.40 40.99 -16.66
C LEU A 115 -5.17 39.53 -16.25
N LEU A 116 -5.99 38.98 -15.33
CA LEU A 116 -5.92 37.57 -14.94
C LEU A 116 -6.30 36.62 -16.09
N GLN A 117 -6.87 37.15 -17.18
CA GLN A 117 -7.15 36.38 -18.39
C GLN A 117 -5.88 36.07 -19.20
N ASP A 118 -4.81 36.84 -18.99
CA ASP A 118 -3.60 36.79 -19.84
C ASP A 118 -2.57 35.75 -19.34
N SER A 119 -2.75 35.19 -18.14
CA SER A 119 -1.89 34.15 -17.56
C SER A 119 -2.61 32.82 -17.39
N ARG A 120 -2.04 31.75 -17.95
CA ARG A 120 -2.49 30.36 -17.79
C ARG A 120 -1.45 29.58 -17.00
N THR A 121 -1.87 28.85 -15.97
CA THR A 121 -0.95 28.06 -15.14
C THR A 121 -1.56 26.72 -14.72
N THR A 122 -0.73 25.85 -14.15
CA THR A 122 -1.15 24.68 -13.41
C THR A 122 -0.51 24.74 -12.02
N ARG A 123 -1.31 24.73 -10.96
CA ARG A 123 -0.84 24.97 -9.59
C ARG A 123 -1.78 24.34 -8.57
N LEU A 124 -1.23 24.02 -7.41
CA LEU A 124 -1.96 23.48 -6.27
C LEU A 124 -2.18 24.52 -5.15
N PHE A 125 -3.36 24.48 -4.52
CA PHE A 125 -3.67 25.16 -3.26
C PHE A 125 -4.09 24.12 -2.22
N GLN A 126 -3.63 24.26 -0.97
CA GLN A 126 -3.86 23.26 0.07
C GLN A 126 -4.38 23.90 1.36
N ASN A 127 -5.38 23.28 1.98
CA ASN A 127 -5.97 23.69 3.26
C ASN A 127 -6.47 25.14 3.29
N MET A 128 -7.11 25.58 2.20
CA MET A 128 -7.60 26.95 2.04
C MET A 128 -9.09 26.94 1.69
N THR A 129 -9.80 28.00 2.09
CA THR A 129 -11.15 28.28 1.58
C THR A 129 -11.07 28.88 0.17
N VAL A 130 -12.16 28.80 -0.60
CA VAL A 130 -12.22 29.43 -1.93
C VAL A 130 -11.90 30.93 -1.85
N ALA A 131 -12.43 31.64 -0.84
CA ALA A 131 -12.14 33.07 -0.67
C ALA A 131 -10.64 33.35 -0.46
N GLN A 132 -9.94 32.51 0.32
CA GLN A 132 -8.50 32.63 0.52
C GLN A 132 -7.70 32.33 -0.76
N VAL A 133 -8.14 31.36 -1.56
CA VAL A 133 -7.51 31.08 -2.87
C VAL A 133 -7.69 32.27 -3.81
N ILE A 134 -8.91 32.81 -3.90
CA ILE A 134 -9.20 34.01 -4.71
C ILE A 134 -8.34 35.19 -4.24
N GLU A 135 -8.26 35.44 -2.93
CA GLU A 135 -7.39 36.48 -2.38
C GLU A 135 -5.91 36.29 -2.78
N ALA A 136 -5.38 35.07 -2.71
CA ALA A 136 -4.02 34.78 -3.10
C ALA A 136 -3.77 35.06 -4.59
N LEU A 137 -4.74 34.75 -5.46
CA LEU A 137 -4.68 35.08 -6.89
C LEU A 137 -4.68 36.59 -7.13
N LEU A 138 -5.57 37.34 -6.46
CA LEU A 138 -5.65 38.79 -6.59
C LEU A 138 -4.33 39.46 -6.17
N ARG A 139 -3.77 39.03 -5.03
CA ARG A 139 -2.49 39.55 -4.52
C ARG A 139 -1.30 39.23 -5.43
N LYS A 140 -1.28 38.06 -6.07
CA LYS A 140 -0.28 37.70 -7.09
C LYS A 140 -0.28 38.70 -8.26
N HIS A 141 -1.44 39.25 -8.60
CA HIS A 141 -1.60 40.28 -9.64
C HIS A 141 -1.52 41.72 -9.09
N GLY A 142 -0.97 41.88 -7.89
CA GLY A 142 -0.70 43.16 -7.24
C GLY A 142 -1.93 43.88 -6.69
N LEU A 143 -3.10 43.24 -6.63
CA LEU A 143 -4.29 43.82 -5.99
C LEU A 143 -4.14 43.70 -4.47
N ASP A 144 -4.25 44.83 -3.78
CA ASP A 144 -4.11 44.90 -2.33
C ASP A 144 -5.45 44.77 -1.62
N GLY A 145 -5.45 44.65 -0.28
CA GLY A 145 -6.68 44.49 0.50
C GLY A 145 -7.67 45.66 0.43
N SER A 146 -7.27 46.81 -0.11
CA SER A 146 -8.17 47.93 -0.39
C SER A 146 -8.90 47.78 -1.73
N ASP A 147 -8.41 46.95 -2.64
CA ASP A 147 -8.93 46.78 -4.00
C ASP A 147 -10.06 45.73 -4.07
N PHE A 148 -10.24 44.91 -3.03
CA PHE A 148 -11.32 43.93 -2.95
C PHE A 148 -11.86 43.73 -1.53
N ARG A 149 -13.10 43.26 -1.41
CA ARG A 149 -13.76 42.95 -0.14
C ARG A 149 -14.61 41.69 -0.27
N PHE A 150 -14.52 40.81 0.73
CA PHE A 150 -15.38 39.64 0.87
C PHE A 150 -16.46 39.91 1.90
N ASN A 151 -17.71 40.01 1.44
CA ASN A 151 -18.90 40.09 2.26
C ASN A 151 -19.64 38.77 2.07
N LEU A 152 -19.36 37.78 2.93
CA LEU A 152 -19.89 36.43 2.77
C LEU A 152 -20.71 36.05 4.01
N THR A 153 -21.91 35.53 3.78
CA THR A 153 -22.80 35.01 4.82
C THR A 153 -22.53 33.52 5.02
N GLY A 154 -22.47 33.08 6.28
CA GLY A 154 -22.28 31.67 6.64
C GLY A 154 -20.82 31.19 6.65
N ALA A 155 -20.61 30.02 7.23
CA ALA A 155 -19.29 29.39 7.35
C ALA A 155 -18.75 28.95 5.98
N GLN A 156 -17.47 29.20 5.73
CA GLN A 156 -16.80 28.83 4.48
C GLN A 156 -16.09 27.48 4.63
N ALA A 157 -16.30 26.58 3.67
CA ALA A 157 -15.59 25.32 3.61
C ALA A 157 -14.09 25.53 3.32
N SER A 158 -13.24 24.82 4.08
CA SER A 158 -11.83 24.66 3.74
C SER A 158 -11.65 23.37 2.95
N TYR A 159 -10.87 23.46 1.87
CA TYR A 159 -10.58 22.35 0.97
C TYR A 159 -9.15 21.86 1.22
N GLU A 160 -8.97 20.55 1.38
CA GLU A 160 -7.64 19.95 1.54
C GLU A 160 -6.76 20.23 0.31
N HIS A 161 -7.38 20.32 -0.86
CA HIS A 161 -6.71 20.37 -2.15
C HIS A 161 -7.62 21.06 -3.18
N LEU A 162 -7.11 22.09 -3.87
CA LEU A 162 -7.75 22.74 -5.01
C LEU A 162 -6.71 22.97 -6.10
N THR A 163 -7.01 22.51 -7.31
CA THR A 163 -6.06 22.47 -8.43
C THR A 163 -6.55 23.40 -9.53
N GLN A 164 -5.70 24.35 -9.87
CA GLN A 164 -5.81 25.07 -11.12
C GLN A 164 -5.16 24.21 -12.19
N PHE A 165 -5.93 23.74 -13.18
CA PHE A 165 -5.39 22.84 -14.21
C PHE A 165 -5.57 23.41 -15.61
N ARG A 166 -4.48 23.95 -16.17
CA ARG A 166 -4.43 24.49 -17.55
C ARG A 166 -5.58 25.46 -17.81
N GLU A 167 -5.84 26.37 -16.89
CA GLU A 167 -6.86 27.42 -17.04
C GLU A 167 -6.25 28.77 -16.67
N THR A 168 -6.88 29.87 -17.10
CA THR A 168 -6.42 31.21 -16.76
C THR A 168 -6.70 31.50 -15.29
N ASP A 169 -5.96 32.44 -14.67
CA ASP A 169 -6.23 32.82 -13.28
C ASP A 169 -7.66 33.38 -13.13
N LEU A 170 -8.19 34.05 -14.16
CA LEU A 170 -9.56 34.54 -14.20
C LEU A 170 -10.58 33.38 -14.31
N ALA A 171 -10.36 32.42 -15.21
CA ALA A 171 -11.25 31.28 -15.35
C ALA A 171 -11.30 30.42 -14.08
N PHE A 172 -10.16 30.24 -13.41
CA PHE A 172 -10.06 29.54 -12.14
C PHE A 172 -10.85 30.25 -11.04
N LEU A 173 -10.64 31.57 -10.89
CA LEU A 173 -11.38 32.40 -9.95
C LEU A 173 -12.89 32.33 -10.20
N THR A 174 -13.33 32.55 -11.45
CA THR A 174 -14.75 32.52 -11.82
C THR A 174 -15.36 31.15 -11.55
N ARG A 175 -14.66 30.06 -11.88
CA ARG A 175 -15.12 28.69 -11.63
C ARG A 175 -15.25 28.40 -10.14
N LEU A 176 -14.24 28.73 -9.34
CA LEU A 176 -14.28 28.50 -7.90
C LEU A 176 -15.39 29.33 -7.24
N ALA A 177 -15.49 30.62 -7.58
CA ALA A 177 -16.53 31.50 -7.07
C ALA A 177 -17.93 30.95 -7.41
N ALA A 178 -18.17 30.55 -8.66
CA ALA A 178 -19.43 29.94 -9.09
C ALA A 178 -19.72 28.59 -8.39
N HIS A 179 -18.69 27.79 -8.11
CA HIS A 179 -18.84 26.50 -7.43
C HIS A 179 -19.43 26.68 -6.02
N VAL A 180 -18.93 27.66 -5.25
CA VAL A 180 -19.42 28.01 -3.90
C VAL A 180 -20.45 29.14 -3.88
N GLY A 181 -21.00 29.50 -5.04
CA GLY A 181 -22.09 30.48 -5.15
C GLY A 181 -21.71 31.93 -4.83
N ILE A 182 -20.43 32.28 -4.84
CA ILE A 182 -19.94 33.65 -4.65
C ILE A 182 -20.02 34.39 -5.98
N PHE A 183 -20.73 35.50 -6.01
CA PHE A 183 -20.72 36.46 -7.10
C PHE A 183 -19.81 37.65 -6.80
N TYR A 184 -19.41 38.39 -7.82
CA TYR A 184 -18.68 39.64 -7.64
C TYR A 184 -19.18 40.78 -8.51
N GLN A 185 -18.96 42.00 -8.02
CA GLN A 185 -19.32 43.25 -8.68
C GLN A 185 -18.24 44.31 -8.48
N PHE A 186 -18.17 45.27 -9.39
CA PHE A 186 -17.30 46.44 -9.24
C PHE A 186 -18.07 47.59 -8.59
N ALA A 187 -17.52 48.16 -7.54
CA ALA A 187 -18.09 49.30 -6.83
C ALA A 187 -17.04 50.37 -6.58
N GLN A 188 -17.45 51.60 -6.35
CA GLN A 188 -16.55 52.65 -5.91
C GLN A 188 -16.46 52.70 -4.38
N SER A 189 -15.28 52.96 -3.85
CA SER A 189 -15.04 53.30 -2.44
C SER A 189 -15.39 54.77 -2.18
N GLY A 190 -15.49 55.16 -0.90
CA GLY A 190 -15.71 56.56 -0.52
C GLY A 190 -14.62 57.52 -0.99
N ASP A 191 -13.42 57.00 -1.27
CA ASP A 191 -12.28 57.76 -1.80
C ASP A 191 -12.24 57.77 -3.34
N GLY A 192 -13.30 57.28 -4.00
CA GLY A 192 -13.42 57.25 -5.46
C GLY A 192 -12.55 56.18 -6.15
N LYS A 193 -12.04 55.18 -5.42
CA LYS A 193 -11.29 54.05 -6.00
C LYS A 193 -12.22 52.89 -6.35
N GLU A 194 -11.90 52.15 -7.41
CA GLU A 194 -12.62 50.92 -7.75
C GLU A 194 -12.28 49.78 -6.79
N VAL A 195 -13.29 49.05 -6.33
CA VAL A 195 -13.20 47.93 -5.38
C VAL A 195 -14.08 46.79 -5.87
N ILE A 196 -13.51 45.58 -5.92
CA ILE A 196 -14.23 44.35 -6.22
C ILE A 196 -14.93 43.86 -4.96
N ARG A 197 -16.26 43.76 -4.97
CA ARG A 197 -17.03 43.23 -3.84
C ARG A 197 -17.52 41.84 -4.17
N PHE A 198 -17.13 40.87 -3.36
CA PHE A 198 -17.60 39.49 -3.40
C PHE A 198 -18.77 39.32 -2.44
N GLY A 199 -19.85 38.69 -2.91
CA GLY A 199 -21.08 38.46 -2.17
C GLY A 199 -21.67 37.08 -2.45
N ASN A 200 -22.49 36.55 -1.57
CA ASN A 200 -23.18 35.26 -1.77
C ASN A 200 -24.65 35.26 -1.32
N ASP A 201 -25.25 36.43 -1.06
CA ASP A 201 -26.62 36.54 -0.52
C ASP A 201 -27.29 37.87 -0.93
N LEU A 202 -28.60 38.00 -0.72
CA LEU A 202 -29.42 39.18 -1.03
C LEU A 202 -28.98 40.43 -0.27
N GLU A 203 -28.45 40.27 0.94
CA GLU A 203 -27.96 41.38 1.76
C GLU A 203 -26.74 42.09 1.15
N HIS A 204 -26.04 41.40 0.24
CA HIS A 204 -24.86 41.93 -0.43
C HIS A 204 -25.17 42.76 -1.69
N TYR A 205 -26.44 42.85 -2.09
CA TYR A 205 -26.85 43.77 -3.15
C TYR A 205 -26.77 45.23 -2.68
N SER A 206 -26.25 46.08 -3.55
CA SER A 206 -26.20 47.51 -3.30
C SER A 206 -27.61 48.11 -3.43
N ARG A 207 -27.96 48.99 -2.50
CA ARG A 207 -29.26 49.65 -2.44
C ARG A 207 -29.06 51.13 -2.10
N GLY A 208 -29.93 51.98 -2.63
CA GLY A 208 -30.05 53.38 -2.24
C GLY A 208 -29.81 54.39 -3.35
N LEU A 209 -29.15 54.01 -4.45
CA LEU A 209 -28.88 54.95 -5.55
C LEU A 209 -30.01 55.01 -6.59
N LEU A 210 -30.69 53.89 -6.83
CA LEU A 210 -31.68 53.75 -7.90
C LEU A 210 -33.09 53.58 -7.33
N LEU A 211 -33.53 54.62 -6.62
CA LEU A 211 -34.85 54.66 -5.97
C LEU A 211 -35.80 55.55 -6.76
N ASN A 212 -37.02 55.06 -7.02
CA ASN A 212 -38.10 55.78 -7.70
C ASN A 212 -37.69 56.30 -9.09
N ILE A 213 -37.00 55.48 -9.88
CA ILE A 213 -36.62 55.82 -11.26
C ILE A 213 -37.86 55.84 -12.15
N PRO A 214 -38.14 56.93 -12.89
CA PRO A 214 -39.33 57.01 -13.72
C PRO A 214 -39.33 55.98 -14.86
N LEU A 215 -40.46 55.31 -15.08
CA LEU A 215 -40.72 54.48 -16.27
C LEU A 215 -41.60 55.27 -17.26
N HIS A 216 -41.01 55.72 -18.36
CA HIS A 216 -41.66 56.50 -19.40
C HIS A 216 -41.48 55.86 -20.78
N GLU A 217 -42.37 54.93 -21.13
CA GLU A 217 -42.36 54.31 -22.45
C GLU A 217 -42.63 55.36 -23.54
N GLN A 218 -41.73 55.46 -24.52
CA GLN A 218 -41.80 56.50 -25.56
C GLN A 218 -43.02 56.28 -26.47
N ALA A 219 -44.06 57.11 -26.31
CA ALA A 219 -45.21 57.20 -27.22
C ALA A 219 -44.98 58.22 -28.38
N GLY A 220 -43.73 58.38 -28.84
CA GLY A 220 -43.38 59.19 -30.02
C GLY A 220 -42.89 60.63 -29.78
N LEU A 221 -42.70 61.08 -28.52
CA LEU A 221 -42.05 62.35 -28.18
C LEU A 221 -40.97 62.12 -27.11
N GLU A 222 -39.77 62.66 -27.30
CA GLU A 222 -38.67 62.56 -26.33
C GLU A 222 -38.99 63.39 -25.07
N SER A 223 -38.87 62.76 -23.89
CA SER A 223 -38.99 63.48 -22.61
C SER A 223 -37.76 64.36 -22.41
N VAL A 224 -37.97 65.67 -22.38
CA VAL A 224 -36.90 66.65 -22.19
C VAL A 224 -36.65 66.86 -20.70
N GLY A 225 -35.48 66.42 -20.21
CA GLY A 225 -34.88 66.96 -18.98
C GLY A 225 -34.77 66.04 -17.76
N THR A 226 -35.31 64.82 -17.78
CA THR A 226 -35.24 63.87 -16.64
C THR A 226 -34.74 62.49 -17.09
N GLU A 227 -33.81 61.89 -16.35
CA GLU A 227 -33.36 60.52 -16.57
C GLU A 227 -34.49 59.52 -16.26
N ALA A 228 -34.78 58.60 -17.17
CA ALA A 228 -35.87 57.64 -17.07
C ALA A 228 -35.55 56.33 -17.82
N VAL A 229 -36.26 55.26 -17.45
CA VAL A 229 -36.32 54.03 -18.24
C VAL A 229 -37.35 54.23 -19.34
N THR A 230 -36.93 54.07 -20.59
CA THR A 230 -37.71 54.38 -21.79
C THR A 230 -38.32 53.16 -22.47
N ALA A 231 -37.81 51.97 -22.15
CA ALA A 231 -38.40 50.70 -22.54
C ALA A 231 -38.16 49.69 -21.43
N PHE A 232 -39.15 48.86 -21.12
CA PHE A 232 -39.01 47.81 -20.10
C PHE A 232 -39.80 46.57 -20.51
N SER A 233 -39.21 45.41 -20.35
CA SER A 233 -39.79 44.13 -20.76
C SER A 233 -39.45 43.06 -19.74
N ILE A 234 -40.41 42.19 -19.45
CA ILE A 234 -40.25 41.06 -18.53
C ILE A 234 -40.43 39.76 -19.30
N ARG A 235 -39.50 38.84 -19.11
CA ARG A 235 -39.53 37.50 -19.72
C ARG A 235 -39.54 36.44 -18.63
N HIS A 236 -40.44 35.48 -18.80
CA HIS A 236 -40.48 34.26 -18.01
C HIS A 236 -39.91 33.07 -18.78
N SER A 237 -39.11 32.24 -18.11
CA SER A 237 -38.56 30.99 -18.63
C SER A 237 -38.87 29.84 -17.66
N PRO A 238 -38.90 28.58 -18.11
CA PRO A 238 -38.99 27.45 -17.19
C PRO A 238 -37.81 27.41 -16.21
N MET A 239 -38.04 26.85 -15.02
CA MET A 239 -37.01 26.59 -14.01
C MET A 239 -37.03 25.13 -13.56
N LEU A 240 -35.98 24.71 -12.88
CA LEU A 240 -35.90 23.38 -12.30
C LEU A 240 -36.87 23.24 -11.12
N HIS A 241 -37.56 22.11 -11.04
CA HIS A 241 -38.40 21.77 -9.88
C HIS A 241 -37.55 21.41 -8.67
N SER A 242 -36.57 20.54 -8.89
CA SER A 242 -35.60 20.11 -7.88
C SER A 242 -34.20 19.97 -8.45
N THR A 243 -33.24 19.93 -7.54
CA THR A 243 -31.85 19.60 -7.81
C THR A 243 -31.39 18.59 -6.75
N ARG A 244 -30.52 17.67 -7.15
CA ARG A 244 -29.97 16.65 -6.26
C ARG A 244 -28.49 16.43 -6.54
N ARG A 245 -27.70 16.26 -5.48
CA ARG A 245 -26.25 16.06 -5.55
C ARG A 245 -25.84 14.87 -4.71
N ARG A 246 -25.05 13.98 -5.31
CA ARG A 246 -24.53 12.79 -4.64
C ARG A 246 -23.05 12.59 -4.91
N ASN A 247 -22.35 11.98 -3.96
CA ASN A 247 -20.94 11.65 -4.11
C ASN A 247 -20.57 10.38 -3.35
N PHE A 248 -19.35 9.90 -3.58
CA PHE A 248 -18.69 8.89 -2.77
C PHE A 248 -17.46 9.49 -2.10
N ASN A 249 -17.53 9.68 -0.78
CA ASN A 249 -16.39 10.07 0.03
C ASN A 249 -15.71 8.81 0.59
N ASP A 250 -14.48 8.55 0.15
CA ASP A 250 -13.74 7.35 0.53
C ASP A 250 -13.37 7.29 2.01
N MET A 251 -13.26 8.45 2.67
CA MET A 251 -12.99 8.53 4.11
C MET A 251 -14.23 8.21 4.96
N ALA A 252 -15.42 8.29 4.36
CA ALA A 252 -16.71 8.01 4.99
C ALA A 252 -17.51 6.98 4.16
N ALA A 253 -16.85 5.95 3.64
CA ALA A 253 -17.39 5.03 2.63
C ALA A 253 -18.68 4.26 3.01
N SER A 254 -19.08 4.25 4.29
CA SER A 254 -20.35 3.67 4.75
C SER A 254 -21.56 4.55 4.44
N GLN A 255 -21.35 5.82 4.11
CA GLN A 255 -22.39 6.78 3.77
C GLN A 255 -22.11 7.34 2.38
N LEU A 256 -23.18 7.53 1.60
CA LEU A 256 -23.11 8.22 0.32
C LEU A 256 -23.73 9.60 0.54
N PRO A 257 -22.92 10.67 0.59
CA PRO A 257 -23.42 12.03 0.64
C PRO A 257 -24.58 12.24 -0.34
N ASP A 258 -25.72 12.72 0.15
CA ASP A 258 -26.94 12.92 -0.63
C ASP A 258 -27.71 14.15 -0.13
N GLY A 259 -27.91 15.11 -1.04
CA GLY A 259 -28.61 16.35 -0.74
C GLY A 259 -29.51 16.77 -1.89
N SER A 260 -30.67 17.33 -1.55
CA SER A 260 -31.62 17.86 -2.54
C SER A 260 -32.18 19.21 -2.11
N ALA A 261 -32.55 20.02 -3.08
CA ALA A 261 -33.21 21.30 -2.89
C ALA A 261 -34.20 21.54 -4.03
N GLY A 262 -35.38 22.06 -3.70
CA GLY A 262 -36.45 22.29 -4.67
C GLY A 262 -37.73 22.77 -4.01
N PHE A 263 -38.80 22.84 -4.78
CA PHE A 263 -40.10 23.24 -4.28
C PHE A 263 -40.84 22.09 -3.60
N ALA A 264 -41.66 22.43 -2.60
CA ALA A 264 -42.65 21.52 -2.05
C ALA A 264 -43.93 21.55 -2.91
N GLY A 265 -44.29 20.43 -3.53
CA GLY A 265 -45.48 20.32 -4.37
C GLY A 265 -45.30 20.89 -5.78
N GLU A 266 -46.40 21.02 -6.53
CA GLU A 266 -46.38 21.53 -7.90
C GLU A 266 -46.27 23.07 -7.92
N VAL A 267 -45.30 23.57 -8.68
CA VAL A 267 -45.09 25.01 -8.89
C VAL A 267 -45.15 25.32 -10.38
N PRO A 268 -45.93 26.32 -10.82
CA PRO A 268 -45.99 26.70 -12.23
C PRO A 268 -44.61 27.01 -12.81
N ALA A 269 -44.37 26.55 -14.05
CA ALA A 269 -43.11 26.68 -14.78
C ALA A 269 -41.89 25.98 -14.16
N ALA A 270 -42.05 25.24 -13.05
CA ALA A 270 -41.01 24.43 -12.45
C ALA A 270 -41.11 22.97 -12.95
N HIS A 271 -40.11 22.49 -13.68
CA HIS A 271 -40.10 21.16 -14.29
C HIS A 271 -38.74 20.48 -14.17
N GLY A 272 -38.75 19.16 -14.04
CA GLY A 272 -37.55 18.32 -14.06
C GLY A 272 -36.71 18.39 -12.79
N GLU A 273 -35.86 17.37 -12.63
CA GLU A 273 -34.83 17.29 -11.61
C GLU A 273 -33.46 17.38 -12.28
N ASP A 274 -32.59 18.25 -11.76
CA ASP A 274 -31.17 18.25 -12.11
C ASP A 274 -30.38 17.41 -11.09
N TYR A 275 -29.98 16.22 -11.50
CA TYR A 275 -29.18 15.29 -10.70
C TYR A 275 -27.76 15.23 -11.22
N ASP A 276 -26.78 15.37 -10.32
CA ASP A 276 -25.35 15.21 -10.66
C ASP A 276 -24.61 14.35 -9.63
N TRP A 277 -23.54 13.70 -10.09
CA TRP A 277 -22.68 12.82 -9.32
C TRP A 277 -21.23 13.30 -9.34
N GLY A 278 -20.58 13.33 -8.18
CA GLY A 278 -19.14 13.58 -8.09
C GLY A 278 -18.74 15.06 -7.95
N ASP A 279 -19.62 15.89 -7.41
CA ASP A 279 -19.41 17.34 -7.17
C ASP A 279 -18.46 17.64 -5.97
N ASP A 280 -17.57 16.70 -5.62
CA ASP A 280 -16.62 16.71 -4.48
C ASP A 280 -17.21 17.01 -3.09
N ASN A 281 -18.52 16.85 -2.92
CA ASN A 281 -19.21 17.02 -1.64
C ASN A 281 -18.81 15.95 -0.62
N ARG A 282 -18.43 16.39 0.58
CA ARG A 282 -17.85 15.54 1.63
C ARG A 282 -18.90 14.87 2.50
N ASP A 283 -20.05 15.52 2.69
CA ASP A 283 -21.15 15.09 3.54
C ASP A 283 -22.52 15.56 3.03
N ASP A 284 -23.60 15.14 3.70
CA ASP A 284 -24.97 15.50 3.33
C ASP A 284 -25.22 17.01 3.43
N ALA A 285 -24.60 17.71 4.38
CA ALA A 285 -24.81 19.14 4.58
C ALA A 285 -24.25 19.95 3.40
N GLU A 286 -23.05 19.62 2.93
CA GLU A 286 -22.46 20.21 1.73
C GLU A 286 -23.24 19.83 0.46
N SER A 287 -23.77 18.60 0.40
CA SER A 287 -24.62 18.15 -0.71
C SER A 287 -25.91 18.98 -0.80
N ILE A 288 -26.55 19.29 0.33
CA ILE A 288 -27.75 20.13 0.41
C ILE A 288 -27.40 21.57 0.00
N GLN A 289 -26.28 22.12 0.48
CA GLN A 289 -25.84 23.47 0.12
C GLN A 289 -25.60 23.61 -1.38
N LEU A 290 -24.90 22.64 -1.99
CA LEU A 290 -24.67 22.62 -3.45
C LEU A 290 -25.98 22.50 -4.22
N ALA A 291 -26.86 21.57 -3.85
CA ALA A 291 -28.18 21.47 -4.46
C ALA A 291 -28.95 22.82 -4.36
N GLN A 292 -28.98 23.44 -3.18
CA GLN A 292 -29.63 24.72 -2.98
C GLN A 292 -29.05 25.82 -3.87
N MET A 293 -27.74 25.90 -4.02
CA MET A 293 -27.09 26.87 -4.92
C MET A 293 -27.46 26.63 -6.39
N ARG A 294 -27.54 25.36 -6.83
CA ARG A 294 -27.93 25.01 -8.21
C ARG A 294 -29.41 25.31 -8.47
N HIS A 295 -30.28 25.05 -7.49
CA HIS A 295 -31.68 25.42 -7.57
C HIS A 295 -31.87 26.95 -7.61
N GLN A 296 -31.16 27.69 -6.75
CA GLN A 296 -31.15 29.16 -6.75
C GLN A 296 -30.65 29.74 -8.08
N LEU A 297 -29.63 29.14 -8.69
CA LEU A 297 -29.17 29.53 -10.03
C LEU A 297 -30.31 29.46 -11.05
N SER A 298 -31.02 28.33 -11.13
CA SER A 298 -32.17 28.18 -12.04
C SER A 298 -33.31 29.15 -11.70
N LEU A 299 -33.67 29.27 -10.41
CA LEU A 299 -34.73 30.17 -9.93
C LEU A 299 -34.45 31.64 -10.26
N SER A 300 -33.20 32.09 -10.10
CA SER A 300 -32.80 33.46 -10.38
C SER A 300 -32.93 33.85 -11.85
N ARG A 301 -33.00 32.87 -12.77
CA ARG A 301 -33.17 33.08 -14.22
C ARG A 301 -34.60 32.89 -14.72
N GLN A 302 -35.51 32.45 -13.86
CA GLN A 302 -36.90 32.21 -14.23
C GLN A 302 -37.64 33.47 -14.68
N CYS A 303 -37.39 34.61 -14.02
CA CYS A 303 -37.93 35.92 -14.39
C CYS A 303 -36.77 36.87 -14.61
N CYS A 304 -36.66 37.40 -15.82
CA CYS A 304 -35.62 38.35 -16.20
C CYS A 304 -36.30 39.57 -16.83
N ALA A 305 -35.88 40.76 -16.41
CA ALA A 305 -36.25 42.01 -17.05
C ALA A 305 -35.13 42.52 -17.95
N SER A 306 -35.49 43.23 -19.01
CA SER A 306 -34.59 44.02 -19.82
C SER A 306 -35.21 45.36 -20.19
N GLY A 307 -34.39 46.41 -20.23
CA GLY A 307 -34.86 47.75 -20.59
C GLY A 307 -33.80 48.65 -21.19
N ASP A 308 -34.26 49.72 -21.83
CA ASP A 308 -33.45 50.82 -22.34
C ASP A 308 -33.68 52.06 -21.47
N SER A 309 -32.63 52.83 -21.21
CA SER A 309 -32.73 54.05 -20.41
C SER A 309 -31.64 55.07 -20.76
N ASN A 310 -31.76 56.28 -20.21
CA ASN A 310 -30.68 57.28 -20.16
C ASN A 310 -30.17 57.53 -18.72
N VAL A 311 -30.47 56.64 -17.76
CA VAL A 311 -30.05 56.77 -16.36
C VAL A 311 -28.55 56.53 -16.23
N SER A 312 -27.79 57.54 -15.81
CA SER A 312 -26.32 57.50 -15.80
C SER A 312 -25.75 56.64 -14.66
N LEU A 313 -26.50 56.47 -13.58
CA LEU A 313 -26.11 55.74 -12.38
C LEU A 313 -26.36 54.21 -12.43
N LEU A 314 -26.97 53.69 -13.50
CA LEU A 314 -27.23 52.25 -13.64
C LEU A 314 -25.94 51.44 -13.61
N ARG A 315 -25.88 50.41 -12.76
CA ARG A 315 -24.70 49.54 -12.61
C ARG A 315 -25.11 48.14 -12.13
N PRO A 316 -24.38 47.09 -12.52
CA PRO A 316 -24.61 45.75 -11.98
C PRO A 316 -24.48 45.71 -10.46
N GLY A 317 -25.31 44.90 -9.80
CA GLY A 317 -25.30 44.72 -8.36
C GLY A 317 -26.11 45.74 -7.55
N GLU A 318 -26.66 46.77 -8.19
CA GLU A 318 -27.58 47.73 -7.58
C GLU A 318 -29.03 47.31 -7.82
N VAL A 319 -29.89 47.50 -6.81
CA VAL A 319 -31.33 47.28 -6.93
C VAL A 319 -32.02 48.52 -7.51
N LEU A 320 -32.57 48.37 -8.71
CA LEU A 320 -33.41 49.33 -9.39
C LEU A 320 -34.86 49.25 -8.87
N LYS A 321 -35.36 50.34 -8.31
CA LYS A 321 -36.79 50.53 -8.03
C LYS A 321 -37.37 51.55 -8.99
N LEU A 322 -38.28 51.10 -9.85
CA LEU A 322 -39.05 51.96 -10.72
C LEU A 322 -40.18 52.65 -9.94
N ASP A 323 -40.67 53.78 -10.43
CA ASP A 323 -41.87 54.44 -9.91
C ASP A 323 -43.15 53.61 -10.14
N HIS A 324 -43.12 52.68 -11.08
CA HIS A 324 -44.11 51.63 -11.28
C HIS A 324 -43.76 50.34 -10.50
N ALA A 325 -44.71 49.82 -9.74
CA ALA A 325 -44.56 48.56 -9.01
C ALA A 325 -44.96 47.35 -9.87
N PHE A 326 -44.06 46.38 -9.98
CA PHE A 326 -44.31 45.12 -10.68
C PHE A 326 -44.55 43.98 -9.68
N ALA A 327 -45.59 43.17 -9.92
CA ALA A 327 -45.91 42.02 -9.08
C ALA A 327 -44.79 40.96 -9.09
N ASP A 328 -44.06 40.84 -10.22
CA ASP A 328 -42.94 39.91 -10.38
C ASP A 328 -41.71 40.25 -9.52
N ALA A 329 -41.59 41.51 -9.08
CA ALA A 329 -40.43 42.03 -8.37
C ALA A 329 -40.83 43.10 -7.32
N PRO A 330 -41.55 42.72 -6.25
CA PRO A 330 -42.09 43.65 -5.26
C PRO A 330 -41.01 44.44 -4.51
N HIS A 331 -39.79 43.91 -4.45
CA HIS A 331 -38.64 44.52 -3.78
C HIS A 331 -37.68 45.26 -4.73
N GLY A 332 -38.04 45.38 -6.01
CA GLY A 332 -37.21 45.96 -7.06
C GLY A 332 -36.45 44.92 -7.86
N TRP A 333 -35.66 45.40 -8.82
CA TRP A 333 -34.94 44.59 -9.80
C TRP A 333 -33.43 44.71 -9.56
N LEU A 334 -32.75 43.59 -9.25
CA LEU A 334 -31.29 43.54 -9.22
C LEU A 334 -30.74 43.61 -10.64
N ILE A 335 -29.97 44.65 -10.93
CA ILE A 335 -29.30 44.78 -12.22
C ILE A 335 -28.18 43.75 -12.32
N SER A 336 -28.24 42.89 -13.34
CA SER A 336 -27.25 41.86 -13.60
C SER A 336 -26.24 42.25 -14.66
N ALA A 337 -26.64 43.08 -15.63
CA ALA A 337 -25.76 43.60 -16.67
C ALA A 337 -26.25 44.96 -17.20
N VAL A 338 -25.33 45.80 -17.66
CA VAL A 338 -25.60 47.09 -18.30
C VAL A 338 -24.63 47.30 -19.46
N THR A 339 -25.15 47.78 -20.59
CA THR A 339 -24.36 48.26 -21.72
C THR A 339 -24.60 49.75 -21.89
N HIS A 340 -23.55 50.54 -21.71
CA HIS A 340 -23.54 51.99 -21.85
C HIS A 340 -23.00 52.37 -23.22
N SER A 341 -23.61 53.37 -23.87
CA SER A 341 -23.11 53.91 -25.13
C SER A 341 -23.35 55.41 -25.23
N GLY A 342 -22.46 56.08 -25.95
CA GLY A 342 -22.57 57.50 -26.23
C GLY A 342 -21.52 57.94 -27.24
N SER A 343 -21.78 59.04 -27.94
CA SER A 343 -20.85 59.62 -28.90
C SER A 343 -20.98 61.14 -28.93
N ARG A 344 -20.15 61.82 -29.73
CA ARG A 344 -20.33 63.27 -29.98
C ARG A 344 -21.65 63.58 -30.68
N ASP A 345 -22.14 62.65 -31.48
CA ASP A 345 -23.28 62.83 -32.39
C ASP A 345 -24.54 62.14 -31.85
N SER A 346 -24.48 61.52 -30.67
CA SER A 346 -25.59 60.78 -30.07
C SER A 346 -25.55 60.90 -28.55
N ALA A 347 -26.71 61.20 -27.96
CA ALA A 347 -26.87 61.29 -26.51
C ALA A 347 -26.54 59.95 -25.82
N TYR A 348 -26.23 60.05 -24.52
CA TYR A 348 -26.00 58.88 -23.69
C TYR A 348 -27.26 58.00 -23.61
N ARG A 349 -27.07 56.70 -23.79
CA ARG A 349 -28.09 55.67 -23.60
C ARG A 349 -27.46 54.42 -23.00
N ASN A 350 -28.25 53.64 -22.30
CA ASN A 350 -27.87 52.32 -21.84
C ASN A 350 -29.01 51.32 -22.02
N SER A 351 -28.63 50.05 -22.10
CA SER A 351 -29.55 48.92 -22.01
C SER A 351 -29.12 48.04 -20.84
N PHE A 352 -30.06 47.51 -20.07
CA PHE A 352 -29.76 46.70 -18.90
C PHE A 352 -30.56 45.41 -18.86
N HIS A 353 -30.02 44.44 -18.11
CA HIS A 353 -30.68 43.22 -17.70
C HIS A 353 -30.81 43.20 -16.19
N ALA A 354 -31.91 42.65 -15.69
CA ALA A 354 -32.15 42.54 -14.27
C ALA A 354 -32.97 41.31 -13.90
N ILE A 355 -32.93 40.93 -12.63
CA ILE A 355 -33.75 39.86 -12.04
C ILE A 355 -34.49 40.40 -10.81
N PRO A 356 -35.57 39.76 -10.33
CA PRO A 356 -36.19 40.15 -9.07
C PRO A 356 -35.20 40.14 -7.90
N ALA A 357 -35.16 41.22 -7.11
CA ALA A 357 -34.15 41.43 -6.06
C ALA A 357 -34.33 40.55 -4.81
N ASP A 358 -35.39 39.75 -4.75
CA ASP A 358 -35.68 38.73 -3.74
C ASP A 358 -35.12 37.35 -4.10
N ARG A 359 -34.51 37.21 -5.28
CA ARG A 359 -33.85 35.98 -5.73
C ARG A 359 -32.34 36.12 -5.59
N VAL A 360 -31.70 35.09 -5.03
CA VAL A 360 -30.24 35.09 -4.84
C VAL A 360 -29.57 34.86 -6.19
N TRP A 361 -28.72 35.80 -6.60
CA TRP A 361 -27.93 35.68 -7.80
C TRP A 361 -26.84 34.65 -7.58
N ARG A 362 -26.81 33.65 -8.45
CA ARG A 362 -25.71 32.70 -8.54
C ARG A 362 -25.01 32.89 -9.89
N PRO A 363 -23.66 32.90 -9.92
CA PRO A 363 -22.93 32.92 -11.17
C PRO A 363 -23.24 31.68 -12.02
N ALA A 364 -23.12 31.81 -13.34
CA ALA A 364 -23.14 30.66 -14.22
C ALA A 364 -21.94 29.76 -13.90
N LEU A 365 -22.14 28.44 -13.84
CA LEU A 365 -21.09 27.48 -13.49
C LEU A 365 -20.27 27.10 -14.74
N PRO A 366 -18.99 27.50 -14.85
CA PRO A 366 -18.13 27.04 -15.92
C PRO A 366 -17.79 25.55 -15.73
N PRO A 367 -17.56 24.79 -16.82
CA PRO A 367 -17.18 23.39 -16.71
C PRO A 367 -15.84 23.25 -15.97
N LYS A 368 -15.76 22.29 -15.03
CA LYS A 368 -14.51 21.96 -14.33
C LYS A 368 -13.52 21.32 -15.32
N PRO A 369 -12.24 21.73 -15.34
CA PRO A 369 -11.23 21.08 -16.18
C PRO A 369 -11.08 19.61 -15.75
N ARG A 370 -10.88 18.72 -16.72
CA ARG A 370 -10.75 17.27 -16.50
C ARG A 370 -9.40 16.74 -16.98
N ILE A 371 -8.84 15.80 -16.24
CA ILE A 371 -7.63 15.06 -16.57
C ILE A 371 -8.03 13.66 -17.03
N HIS A 372 -8.05 13.43 -18.34
CA HIS A 372 -8.49 12.17 -18.94
C HIS A 372 -7.47 11.02 -18.85
N GLY A 373 -6.24 11.29 -18.39
CA GLY A 373 -5.16 10.31 -18.30
C GLY A 373 -4.47 10.36 -16.94
N THR A 374 -3.24 9.88 -16.86
CA THR A 374 -2.44 9.95 -15.64
C THR A 374 -1.41 11.07 -15.69
N LEU A 375 -1.10 11.68 -14.55
CA LEU A 375 0.03 12.60 -14.40
C LEU A 375 1.12 11.96 -13.55
N PRO A 376 2.41 12.12 -13.91
CA PRO A 376 3.50 11.61 -13.09
C PRO A 376 3.63 12.44 -11.80
N ALA A 377 3.88 11.75 -10.71
CA ALA A 377 4.22 12.32 -9.42
C ALA A 377 5.33 11.49 -8.77
N MET A 378 5.99 12.06 -7.78
CA MET A 378 7.04 11.37 -7.03
C MET A 378 6.57 11.15 -5.60
N VAL A 379 6.69 9.94 -5.07
CA VAL A 379 6.43 9.69 -3.65
C VAL A 379 7.45 10.43 -2.81
N VAL A 380 6.99 11.16 -1.80
CA VAL A 380 7.85 11.96 -0.91
C VAL A 380 7.74 11.50 0.54
N SER A 381 8.73 11.85 1.35
CA SER A 381 8.73 11.65 2.79
C SER A 381 9.35 12.86 3.50
N PRO A 382 8.99 13.11 4.78
CA PRO A 382 9.56 14.20 5.56
C PRO A 382 11.09 14.21 5.58
N GLY A 383 11.66 15.39 5.84
CA GLY A 383 13.12 15.56 5.90
C GLY A 383 13.80 15.35 4.54
N ASN A 384 13.15 15.78 3.45
CA ASN A 384 13.64 15.69 2.07
C ASN A 384 14.00 14.26 1.64
N ASN A 385 13.07 13.32 1.85
CA ASN A 385 13.25 11.90 1.54
C ASN A 385 14.38 11.19 2.32
N SER A 386 14.83 11.76 3.45
CA SER A 386 15.85 11.13 4.31
C SER A 386 15.34 9.94 5.11
N TYR A 387 14.03 9.78 5.24
CA TYR A 387 13.41 8.66 5.95
C TYR A 387 13.69 7.33 5.25
N GLN A 388 14.18 6.33 6.01
CA GLN A 388 14.58 5.03 5.46
C GLN A 388 13.40 4.24 4.85
N TYR A 389 12.21 4.45 5.40
CA TYR A 389 10.96 3.77 5.08
C TYR A 389 9.91 4.74 4.51
N PRO A 390 8.91 4.23 3.77
CA PRO A 390 7.81 5.06 3.26
C PRO A 390 7.05 5.75 4.39
N PHE A 391 6.73 7.03 4.19
CA PHE A 391 5.87 7.79 5.09
C PHE A 391 4.40 7.60 4.71
N LEU A 392 3.68 6.79 5.51
CA LEU A 392 2.26 6.50 5.35
C LEU A 392 1.45 7.17 6.46
N ASP A 393 0.22 7.56 6.14
CA ASP A 393 -0.75 7.93 7.19
C ASP A 393 -1.45 6.70 7.80
N GLU A 394 -2.34 6.94 8.77
CA GLU A 394 -3.11 5.90 9.48
C GLU A 394 -3.98 5.04 8.55
N HIS A 395 -4.23 5.50 7.32
CA HIS A 395 -5.02 4.81 6.30
C HIS A 395 -4.15 4.17 5.20
N GLY A 396 -2.82 4.24 5.32
CA GLY A 396 -1.89 3.68 4.34
C GLY A 396 -1.82 4.46 3.02
N ARG A 397 -2.14 5.76 3.05
CA ARG A 397 -2.01 6.70 1.93
C ARG A 397 -0.62 7.32 1.89
N TYR A 398 -0.25 7.85 0.73
CA TYR A 398 1.07 8.40 0.44
C TYR A 398 1.00 9.92 0.24
N ARG A 399 2.09 10.63 0.51
CA ARG A 399 2.26 12.00 0.02
C ARG A 399 3.10 11.98 -1.24
N VAL A 400 2.77 12.85 -2.18
CA VAL A 400 3.39 12.90 -3.49
C VAL A 400 3.72 14.33 -3.87
N ARG A 401 4.80 14.52 -4.63
CA ARG A 401 5.08 15.76 -5.33
C ARG A 401 4.56 15.67 -6.75
N PHE A 402 3.59 16.50 -7.09
CA PHE A 402 3.13 16.66 -8.47
C PHE A 402 4.24 17.30 -9.29
N LEU A 403 4.68 16.66 -10.38
CA LEU A 403 5.82 17.17 -11.14
C LEU A 403 5.51 18.44 -11.95
N PHE A 404 4.22 18.77 -12.14
CA PHE A 404 3.82 20.03 -12.76
C PHE A 404 3.83 21.21 -11.77
N ASP A 405 3.83 20.93 -10.47
CA ASP A 405 3.71 21.99 -9.46
C ASP A 405 5.08 22.60 -9.22
N LEU A 406 5.17 23.90 -9.50
CA LEU A 406 6.43 24.66 -9.43
C LEU A 406 6.61 25.35 -8.07
N ASP A 407 5.62 25.26 -7.20
CA ASP A 407 5.69 25.80 -5.86
C ASP A 407 6.66 25.04 -4.96
N SER A 408 7.24 25.78 -4.01
CA SER A 408 8.07 25.20 -2.96
C SER A 408 7.22 24.89 -1.74
N TRP A 409 7.18 23.62 -1.36
CA TRP A 409 6.48 23.14 -0.18
C TRP A 409 7.47 22.72 0.92
N SER A 410 6.99 22.66 2.16
CA SER A 410 7.77 22.04 3.24
C SER A 410 8.02 20.56 2.89
N PRO A 411 9.20 19.99 3.22
CA PRO A 411 9.50 18.61 2.84
C PRO A 411 8.49 17.60 3.39
N GLY A 412 7.80 16.88 2.50
CA GLY A 412 6.74 15.95 2.88
C GLY A 412 5.38 16.62 3.08
N GLY A 413 5.24 17.91 2.77
CA GLY A 413 4.00 18.69 2.73
C GLY A 413 3.53 19.01 1.31
N ASP A 414 4.12 18.38 0.29
CA ASP A 414 3.91 18.67 -1.13
C ASP A 414 2.48 18.39 -1.63
N SER A 415 1.73 17.52 -0.95
CA SER A 415 0.33 17.23 -1.26
C SER A 415 -0.46 16.75 -0.04
N ARG A 416 -1.79 16.69 -0.19
CA ARG A 416 -2.67 15.83 0.64
C ARG A 416 -2.23 14.36 0.56
N ALA A 417 -2.73 13.55 1.48
CA ALA A 417 -2.54 12.11 1.42
C ALA A 417 -3.37 11.51 0.26
N VAL A 418 -2.71 10.70 -0.57
CA VAL A 418 -3.22 10.12 -1.82
C VAL A 418 -3.28 8.60 -1.69
N ARG A 419 -4.40 8.02 -2.12
CA ARG A 419 -4.62 6.55 -2.03
C ARG A 419 -3.83 5.80 -3.08
N LEU A 420 -3.51 4.54 -2.77
CA LEU A 420 -2.92 3.58 -3.71
C LEU A 420 -3.99 2.61 -4.22
N ALA A 421 -4.19 2.56 -5.53
CA ALA A 421 -4.93 1.49 -6.19
C ALA A 421 -4.15 0.18 -6.04
N LYS A 422 -4.86 -0.89 -5.64
CA LYS A 422 -4.26 -2.18 -5.28
C LYS A 422 -4.93 -3.30 -6.08
N PRO A 423 -4.23 -4.41 -6.38
CA PRO A 423 -4.82 -5.58 -7.03
C PRO A 423 -6.06 -6.13 -6.32
N PHE A 424 -6.07 -6.10 -4.97
CA PHE A 424 -7.26 -6.38 -4.15
C PHE A 424 -7.13 -5.75 -2.76
N ALA A 425 -8.27 -5.49 -2.12
CA ALA A 425 -8.37 -4.97 -0.76
C ALA A 425 -9.70 -5.37 -0.10
N GLY A 426 -9.70 -5.50 1.23
CA GLY A 426 -10.87 -5.80 2.06
C GLY A 426 -10.63 -5.38 3.52
N ARG A 427 -11.61 -5.62 4.41
CA ARG A 427 -11.62 -5.08 5.80
C ARG A 427 -10.40 -5.48 6.65
N GLN A 428 -9.81 -6.65 6.40
CA GLN A 428 -8.65 -7.19 7.14
C GLN A 428 -7.66 -7.96 6.24
N PHE A 429 -7.78 -7.81 4.92
CA PHE A 429 -6.94 -8.50 3.95
C PHE A 429 -6.71 -7.60 2.73
N GLY A 430 -5.65 -7.84 1.96
CA GLY A 430 -5.34 -7.04 0.79
C GLY A 430 -3.92 -7.25 0.28
N PHE A 431 -3.58 -6.55 -0.79
CA PHE A 431 -2.23 -6.47 -1.31
C PHE A 431 -1.61 -5.10 -1.00
N HIS A 432 -0.47 -5.07 -0.29
CA HIS A 432 0.26 -3.82 -0.05
C HIS A 432 1.78 -4.09 -0.08
N MET A 433 2.46 -3.46 -1.04
CA MET A 433 3.92 -3.39 -1.09
C MET A 433 4.32 -1.90 -0.94
N PRO A 434 4.93 -1.48 0.17
CA PRO A 434 5.15 -0.07 0.44
C PRO A 434 6.02 0.62 -0.63
N ILE A 435 5.57 1.77 -1.13
CA ILE A 435 6.27 2.54 -2.17
C ILE A 435 7.31 3.46 -1.52
N HIS A 436 8.58 3.27 -1.83
CA HIS A 436 9.67 4.05 -1.24
C HIS A 436 9.74 5.48 -1.80
N PRO A 437 10.18 6.47 -0.99
CA PRO A 437 10.33 7.84 -1.45
C PRO A 437 11.29 7.93 -2.63
N GLY A 438 11.03 8.89 -3.52
CA GLY A 438 11.71 9.05 -4.81
C GLY A 438 11.12 8.20 -5.94
N THR A 439 10.26 7.22 -5.65
CA THR A 439 9.63 6.40 -6.70
C THR A 439 8.64 7.23 -7.52
N ILE A 440 8.73 7.13 -8.85
CA ILE A 440 7.77 7.74 -9.77
C ILE A 440 6.49 6.90 -9.83
N VAL A 441 5.37 7.59 -9.63
CA VAL A 441 4.02 7.05 -9.64
C VAL A 441 3.16 7.81 -10.64
N HIS A 442 2.13 7.15 -11.14
CA HIS A 442 1.13 7.75 -12.03
C HIS A 442 -0.15 8.00 -11.26
N LEU A 443 -0.52 9.26 -11.15
CA LEU A 443 -1.77 9.69 -10.53
C LEU A 443 -2.87 9.66 -11.57
N ALA A 444 -3.92 8.90 -11.31
CA ALA A 444 -5.21 9.05 -11.97
C ALA A 444 -6.13 9.89 -11.08
N PHE A 445 -7.27 10.28 -11.63
CA PHE A 445 -8.17 11.26 -11.04
C PHE A 445 -9.60 10.71 -11.12
N SER A 446 -10.30 10.63 -10.00
CA SER A 446 -11.69 10.15 -9.96
C SER A 446 -12.57 11.04 -10.85
N ASP A 447 -13.29 10.45 -11.82
CA ASP A 447 -14.04 11.18 -12.85
C ASP A 447 -13.19 12.22 -13.65
N GLY A 448 -11.86 12.08 -13.63
CA GLY A 448 -10.94 13.07 -14.18
C GLY A 448 -10.85 14.37 -13.37
N ASP A 449 -11.41 14.44 -12.17
CA ASP A 449 -11.37 15.61 -11.30
C ASP A 449 -9.94 15.86 -10.78
N PRO A 450 -9.30 16.99 -11.14
CA PRO A 450 -7.96 17.36 -10.67
C PRO A 450 -7.79 17.33 -9.14
N ASP A 451 -8.87 17.49 -8.38
CA ASP A 451 -8.85 17.57 -6.91
C ASP A 451 -8.97 16.21 -6.21
N GLN A 452 -9.24 15.14 -6.98
CA GLN A 452 -9.39 13.77 -6.47
C GLN A 452 -8.33 12.80 -7.03
N PRO A 453 -7.03 13.02 -6.75
CA PRO A 453 -5.96 12.15 -7.22
C PRO A 453 -5.90 10.83 -6.45
N TYR A 454 -5.49 9.75 -7.14
CA TYR A 454 -5.05 8.49 -6.55
C TYR A 454 -3.89 7.89 -7.35
N ILE A 455 -2.98 7.19 -6.69
CA ILE A 455 -1.90 6.45 -7.34
C ILE A 455 -2.50 5.24 -8.06
N ALA A 456 -2.47 5.25 -9.38
CA ALA A 456 -3.00 4.18 -10.23
C ALA A 456 -1.93 3.16 -10.64
N ALA A 457 -0.69 3.61 -10.83
CA ALA A 457 0.42 2.77 -11.25
C ALA A 457 1.77 3.30 -10.75
N ILE A 458 2.79 2.45 -10.85
CA ILE A 458 4.16 2.72 -10.45
C ILE A 458 5.04 2.39 -11.66
N SER A 459 6.01 3.25 -11.97
CA SER A 459 6.92 3.04 -13.10
C SER A 459 8.37 3.07 -12.64
N HIS A 460 9.21 2.24 -13.28
CA HIS A 460 10.66 2.36 -13.15
C HIS A 460 11.17 3.59 -13.90
N ASP A 461 12.35 4.05 -13.54
CA ASP A 461 13.00 5.22 -14.16
C ASP A 461 14.52 4.97 -14.33
N SER A 462 15.24 5.94 -14.87
CA SER A 462 16.69 5.81 -15.11
C SER A 462 17.53 5.69 -13.85
N GLU A 463 17.06 6.19 -12.70
CA GLU A 463 17.72 6.03 -11.39
C GLU A 463 17.28 4.75 -10.68
N ARG A 464 16.08 4.25 -10.98
CA ARG A 464 15.43 3.08 -10.38
C ARG A 464 15.01 2.10 -11.49
N PRO A 465 15.98 1.42 -12.12
CA PRO A 465 15.69 0.51 -13.23
C PRO A 465 14.93 -0.73 -12.77
N ASP A 466 14.21 -1.35 -13.70
CA ASP A 466 13.51 -2.61 -13.47
C ASP A 466 14.50 -3.74 -13.10
N PRO A 467 14.18 -4.62 -12.13
CA PRO A 467 14.97 -5.83 -11.89
C PRO A 467 15.11 -6.76 -13.10
N ILE A 468 14.16 -6.71 -14.03
CA ILE A 468 14.12 -7.53 -15.24
C ILE A 468 14.52 -6.69 -16.44
N THR A 469 15.68 -7.03 -17.01
CA THR A 469 16.21 -6.40 -18.22
C THR A 469 16.34 -7.44 -19.33
N SER A 470 16.85 -7.02 -20.50
CA SER A 470 17.10 -7.95 -21.62
C SER A 470 17.98 -9.15 -21.25
N GLN A 471 18.84 -9.04 -20.23
CA GLN A 471 19.66 -10.16 -19.76
C GLN A 471 18.86 -11.21 -18.97
N TRP A 472 17.64 -10.87 -18.54
CA TRP A 472 16.81 -11.63 -17.60
C TRP A 472 15.38 -11.81 -18.10
N HIS A 473 15.16 -11.74 -19.41
CA HIS A 473 13.83 -11.69 -20.04
C HIS A 473 12.92 -12.91 -19.77
N SER A 474 13.46 -14.03 -19.29
CA SER A 474 12.72 -15.26 -18.93
C SER A 474 12.40 -15.36 -17.44
N ARG A 475 12.65 -14.30 -16.66
CA ARG A 475 12.48 -14.32 -15.19
C ARG A 475 11.26 -13.56 -14.74
N ASN A 476 10.60 -14.13 -13.74
CA ASN A 476 9.54 -13.51 -12.96
C ASN A 476 10.07 -13.31 -11.53
N VAL A 477 10.01 -12.07 -11.01
CA VAL A 477 10.60 -11.75 -9.70
C VAL A 477 9.71 -10.82 -8.89
N ILE A 478 9.47 -11.19 -7.63
CA ILE A 478 9.08 -10.27 -6.56
C ILE A 478 10.32 -10.07 -5.70
N ARG A 479 10.83 -8.85 -5.58
CA ARG A 479 12.03 -8.51 -4.81
C ARG A 479 11.79 -7.27 -3.95
N THR A 480 12.04 -7.40 -2.64
CA THR A 480 11.95 -6.27 -1.70
C THR A 480 13.26 -5.48 -1.63
N LYS A 481 13.24 -4.30 -0.98
CA LYS A 481 14.43 -3.47 -0.76
C LYS A 481 15.56 -4.19 -0.02
N ALA A 482 15.23 -5.07 0.93
CA ALA A 482 16.20 -5.92 1.65
C ALA A 482 16.62 -7.18 0.86
N ASN A 483 16.22 -7.28 -0.41
CA ASN A 483 16.52 -8.40 -1.31
C ASN A 483 15.89 -9.75 -0.90
N ASN A 484 14.81 -9.72 -0.11
CA ASN A 484 13.93 -10.89 0.03
C ASN A 484 13.26 -11.10 -1.32
N LYS A 485 13.26 -12.34 -1.82
CA LYS A 485 12.78 -12.60 -3.17
C LYS A 485 12.03 -13.91 -3.33
N LEU A 486 11.01 -13.84 -4.18
CA LEU A 486 10.44 -14.97 -4.89
C LEU A 486 10.84 -14.81 -6.36
N ARG A 487 11.62 -15.76 -6.89
CA ARG A 487 12.08 -15.76 -8.28
C ARG A 487 11.66 -17.05 -8.94
N MET A 488 11.15 -16.94 -10.16
CA MET A 488 10.81 -18.05 -11.04
C MET A 488 11.53 -17.82 -12.38
N GLU A 489 12.22 -18.83 -12.87
CA GLU A 489 12.94 -18.83 -14.14
C GLU A 489 12.24 -19.77 -15.11
N ASP A 490 11.90 -19.26 -16.30
CA ASP A 490 11.23 -20.01 -17.37
C ASP A 490 12.16 -20.32 -18.54
N LEU A 491 13.47 -20.07 -18.39
CA LEU A 491 14.45 -20.45 -19.41
C LEU A 491 14.46 -21.97 -19.58
N GLN A 492 14.15 -22.42 -20.80
CA GLN A 492 14.02 -23.83 -21.14
C GLN A 492 15.23 -24.66 -20.71
N GLY A 493 14.99 -25.75 -19.97
CA GLY A 493 16.01 -26.65 -19.44
C GLY A 493 16.79 -26.10 -18.24
N LYS A 494 16.43 -24.92 -17.73
CA LYS A 494 17.02 -24.27 -16.56
C LYS A 494 15.95 -23.70 -15.62
N GLU A 495 14.74 -24.23 -15.72
CA GLU A 495 13.58 -23.79 -14.95
C GLU A 495 13.83 -24.02 -13.46
N HIS A 496 13.55 -23.00 -12.65
CA HIS A 496 13.71 -23.10 -11.21
C HIS A 496 12.90 -22.05 -10.46
N ILE A 497 12.57 -22.38 -9.22
CA ILE A 497 11.93 -21.48 -8.26
C ILE A 497 12.86 -21.27 -7.08
N LYS A 498 13.01 -20.02 -6.66
CA LYS A 498 13.77 -19.62 -5.48
C LYS A 498 12.92 -18.74 -4.56
N LEU A 499 12.74 -19.18 -3.33
CA LEU A 499 12.26 -18.36 -2.22
C LEU A 499 13.41 -18.13 -1.26
N ALA A 500 13.81 -16.87 -1.05
CA ALA A 500 14.98 -16.56 -0.26
C ALA A 500 14.87 -15.27 0.55
N SER A 501 15.48 -15.31 1.73
CA SER A 501 15.78 -14.16 2.58
C SER A 501 17.28 -13.92 2.61
N GLU A 502 17.70 -12.65 2.62
CA GLU A 502 19.13 -12.35 2.84
C GLU A 502 19.56 -12.59 4.28
N TYR A 503 18.63 -12.50 5.23
CA TYR A 503 18.92 -12.77 6.63
C TYR A 503 19.13 -14.27 6.85
N GLY A 504 20.35 -14.64 7.29
CA GLY A 504 20.76 -16.03 7.50
C GLY A 504 20.89 -16.87 6.24
N LYS A 505 20.84 -16.25 5.04
CA LYS A 505 20.86 -16.93 3.72
C LYS A 505 19.87 -18.10 3.63
N SER A 506 18.72 -17.96 4.31
CA SER A 506 17.66 -18.97 4.35
C SER A 506 16.95 -19.03 2.99
N GLN A 507 16.93 -20.21 2.36
CA GLN A 507 16.37 -20.40 1.04
C GLN A 507 15.78 -21.79 0.80
N LEU A 508 14.70 -21.82 0.01
CA LEU A 508 14.16 -22.99 -0.66
C LEU A 508 14.42 -22.83 -2.17
N ASN A 509 15.22 -23.73 -2.73
CA ASN A 509 15.51 -23.80 -4.17
C ASN A 509 14.89 -25.06 -4.76
N ILE A 510 14.24 -24.96 -5.91
CA ILE A 510 13.57 -26.08 -6.61
C ILE A 510 13.89 -25.98 -8.11
N GLY A 511 14.16 -27.10 -8.79
CA GLY A 511 14.42 -27.18 -10.23
C GLY A 511 15.92 -27.24 -10.54
N HIS A 512 16.39 -26.36 -11.42
CA HIS A 512 17.81 -26.21 -11.78
C HIS A 512 18.57 -25.30 -10.79
N LEU A 513 19.50 -25.87 -10.02
CA LEU A 513 20.28 -25.12 -9.03
C LEU A 513 21.60 -24.65 -9.63
N VAL A 514 21.96 -23.40 -9.35
CA VAL A 514 23.22 -22.79 -9.80
C VAL A 514 23.98 -22.13 -8.64
N ASP A 515 25.29 -21.97 -8.80
CA ASP A 515 26.13 -21.19 -7.89
C ASP A 515 26.07 -19.68 -8.19
N ALA A 516 26.91 -18.90 -7.49
CA ALA A 516 27.01 -17.45 -7.70
C ALA A 516 27.55 -17.08 -9.11
N ALA A 517 28.36 -17.96 -9.71
CA ALA A 517 28.89 -17.83 -11.07
C ALA A 517 27.91 -18.36 -12.14
N ARG A 518 26.72 -18.84 -11.73
CA ARG A 518 25.69 -19.46 -12.58
C ARG A 518 26.11 -20.82 -13.14
N ALA A 519 27.14 -21.45 -12.58
CA ALA A 519 27.49 -22.82 -12.91
C ALA A 519 26.47 -23.78 -12.29
N PRO A 520 26.06 -24.85 -12.99
CA PRO A 520 25.17 -25.86 -12.44
C PRO A 520 25.73 -26.46 -11.15
N ARG A 521 24.92 -26.46 -10.09
CA ARG A 521 25.22 -27.11 -8.80
C ARG A 521 24.48 -28.42 -8.63
N GLY A 522 23.35 -28.60 -9.32
CA GLY A 522 22.52 -29.80 -9.23
C GLY A 522 21.08 -29.54 -9.67
N GLU A 523 20.24 -30.55 -9.51
CA GLU A 523 18.81 -30.52 -9.85
C GLU A 523 17.99 -31.09 -8.69
N GLY A 524 16.70 -30.76 -8.63
CA GLY A 524 15.78 -31.24 -7.59
C GLY A 524 15.41 -30.13 -6.60
N PHE A 525 15.63 -30.34 -5.30
CA PHE A 525 15.35 -29.32 -4.28
C PHE A 525 16.46 -29.20 -3.22
N GLU A 526 16.66 -28.00 -2.70
CA GLU A 526 17.59 -27.71 -1.59
C GLU A 526 16.90 -26.80 -0.58
N ILE A 527 16.93 -27.18 0.70
CA ILE A 527 16.61 -26.31 1.84
C ILE A 527 17.92 -25.96 2.53
N ARG A 528 18.26 -24.67 2.57
CA ARG A 528 19.53 -24.18 3.13
C ARG A 528 19.30 -23.00 4.07
N THR A 529 20.05 -22.95 5.16
CA THR A 529 20.21 -21.79 6.04
C THR A 529 21.63 -21.80 6.62
N ASP A 530 22.22 -20.63 6.83
CA ASP A 530 23.49 -20.46 7.56
C ASP A 530 23.25 -20.31 9.08
N HIS A 531 21.97 -20.26 9.50
CA HIS A 531 21.55 -20.23 10.91
C HIS A 531 20.97 -21.60 11.33
N TRP A 532 20.19 -21.65 12.41
CA TRP A 532 19.52 -22.86 12.86
C TRP A 532 18.45 -23.34 11.88
N GLY A 533 18.37 -24.65 11.68
CA GLY A 533 17.31 -25.31 10.91
C GLY A 533 16.59 -26.36 11.76
N ALA A 534 15.27 -26.51 11.56
CA ALA A 534 14.48 -27.54 12.20
C ALA A 534 13.41 -28.07 11.23
N ILE A 535 13.29 -29.40 11.12
CA ILE A 535 12.20 -30.07 10.41
C ILE A 535 11.37 -30.78 11.49
N ARG A 536 10.10 -30.38 11.66
CA ARG A 536 9.21 -30.89 12.71
C ARG A 536 7.86 -31.27 12.10
N ALA A 537 7.43 -32.49 12.38
CA ALA A 537 6.11 -32.99 12.03
C ALA A 537 5.51 -33.73 13.23
N GLY A 538 4.56 -33.10 13.94
CA GLY A 538 3.99 -33.64 15.19
C GLY A 538 3.22 -34.95 15.02
N LYS A 539 2.86 -35.31 13.78
CA LYS A 539 2.27 -36.60 13.40
C LYS A 539 3.29 -37.60 12.84
N GLY A 540 4.59 -37.31 12.92
CA GLY A 540 5.67 -38.15 12.39
C GLY A 540 6.25 -37.69 11.05
N LEU A 541 7.40 -38.25 10.67
CA LEU A 541 8.17 -37.89 9.47
C LEU A 541 8.57 -39.14 8.66
N LEU A 542 8.28 -39.13 7.36
CA LEU A 542 8.80 -40.12 6.41
C LEU A 542 9.92 -39.49 5.59
N ILE A 543 11.11 -40.10 5.59
CA ILE A 543 12.25 -39.74 4.75
C ILE A 543 12.56 -40.95 3.86
N SER A 544 12.30 -40.85 2.57
CA SER A 544 12.40 -41.98 1.65
C SER A 544 13.18 -41.63 0.39
N ALA A 545 14.00 -42.58 -0.08
CA ALA A 545 14.62 -42.56 -1.41
C ALA A 545 13.92 -43.54 -2.39
N GLU A 546 12.77 -44.10 -2.00
CA GLU A 546 11.97 -44.96 -2.87
C GLU A 546 11.37 -44.16 -4.03
N ALA A 547 11.53 -44.68 -5.25
CA ALA A 547 10.96 -44.08 -6.45
C ALA A 547 9.48 -44.48 -6.57
N ASN A 548 8.58 -43.60 -6.13
CA ASN A 548 7.15 -43.77 -6.40
C ASN A 548 6.82 -43.18 -7.78
N ALA A 549 6.09 -43.93 -8.61
CA ALA A 549 5.57 -43.41 -9.87
C ALA A 549 4.62 -42.22 -9.60
N VAL A 550 4.76 -41.17 -10.41
CA VAL A 550 4.22 -39.81 -10.18
C VAL A 550 2.72 -39.77 -9.88
N ALA A 551 2.34 -38.91 -8.92
CA ALA A 551 1.01 -38.35 -8.61
C ALA A 551 -0.18 -39.26 -8.27
N THR A 552 -0.09 -40.60 -8.43
CA THR A 552 -1.20 -41.52 -8.07
C THR A 552 -1.05 -42.20 -6.71
N THR A 553 0.14 -42.17 -6.11
CA THR A 553 0.41 -42.75 -4.79
C THR A 553 0.15 -41.73 -3.67
N ALA A 554 -0.31 -42.19 -2.51
CA ALA A 554 -0.49 -41.32 -1.35
C ALA A 554 0.84 -40.69 -0.88
N GLN A 555 0.78 -39.48 -0.29
CA GLN A 555 1.96 -38.77 0.23
C GLN A 555 2.79 -39.61 1.21
N LEU A 556 2.13 -40.48 1.99
CA LEU A 556 2.75 -41.36 2.98
C LEU A 556 2.82 -42.82 2.51
N ASP A 557 2.91 -43.06 1.19
CA ASP A 557 3.18 -44.43 0.73
C ASP A 557 4.54 -44.90 1.26
N MET A 558 4.46 -45.93 2.09
CA MET A 558 5.56 -46.51 2.83
C MET A 558 5.54 -48.04 2.72
N ALA A 559 4.83 -48.61 1.74
CA ALA A 559 4.66 -50.05 1.61
C ALA A 559 6.01 -50.79 1.53
N ALA A 560 6.97 -50.26 0.76
CA ALA A 560 8.32 -50.81 0.65
C ALA A 560 9.06 -50.80 2.00
N ALA A 561 9.01 -49.68 2.73
CA ALA A 561 9.65 -49.53 4.03
C ALA A 561 9.02 -50.44 5.10
N LEU A 562 7.69 -50.54 5.13
CA LEU A 562 6.99 -51.46 6.04
C LEU A 562 7.34 -52.92 5.72
N HIS A 563 7.39 -53.29 4.45
CA HIS A 563 7.78 -54.65 4.04
C HIS A 563 9.23 -54.99 4.46
N GLN A 564 10.17 -54.05 4.36
CA GLN A 564 11.55 -54.24 4.86
C GLN A 564 11.58 -54.46 6.39
N LEU A 565 10.81 -53.69 7.17
CA LEU A 565 10.69 -53.89 8.62
C LEU A 565 10.00 -55.21 8.98
N GLU A 566 8.98 -55.63 8.23
CA GLU A 566 8.34 -56.93 8.42
C GLU A 566 9.30 -58.09 8.16
N GLN A 567 10.14 -58.00 7.13
CA GLN A 567 11.18 -59.00 6.86
C GLN A 567 12.23 -59.04 7.98
N ALA A 568 12.67 -57.89 8.48
CA ALA A 568 13.57 -57.82 9.63
C ALA A 568 12.95 -58.48 10.89
N ASN A 569 11.68 -58.22 11.17
CA ASN A 569 10.96 -58.85 12.29
C ASN A 569 10.88 -60.37 12.15
N ARG A 570 10.65 -60.91 10.94
CA ARG A 570 10.64 -62.37 10.69
C ARG A 570 12.02 -63.00 10.95
N LEU A 571 13.10 -62.34 10.51
CA LEU A 571 14.46 -62.81 10.75
C LEU A 571 14.80 -62.81 12.25
N ALA A 572 14.48 -61.72 12.96
CA ALA A 572 14.69 -61.62 14.40
C ALA A 572 13.90 -62.70 15.16
N LYS A 573 12.67 -63.00 14.73
CA LYS A 573 11.84 -64.08 15.30
C LYS A 573 12.49 -65.46 15.13
N ALA A 574 12.98 -65.78 13.93
CA ALA A 574 13.66 -67.07 13.68
C ALA A 574 14.92 -67.25 14.54
N LEU A 575 15.66 -66.17 14.79
CA LEU A 575 16.82 -66.18 15.70
C LEU A 575 16.40 -66.31 17.17
N ALA A 576 15.32 -65.65 17.58
CA ALA A 576 14.76 -65.76 18.93
C ALA A 576 14.28 -67.18 19.26
N ASP A 577 13.58 -67.84 18.33
CA ASP A 577 13.11 -69.22 18.51
C ASP A 577 14.29 -70.20 18.61
N ALA A 578 15.35 -69.99 17.80
CA ALA A 578 16.58 -70.78 17.88
C ALA A 578 17.34 -70.57 19.19
N ALA A 579 17.46 -69.33 19.66
CA ALA A 579 18.08 -69.00 20.94
C ALA A 579 17.34 -69.64 22.11
N THR A 580 16.00 -69.56 22.10
CA THR A 580 15.14 -70.17 23.13
C THR A 580 15.33 -71.69 23.19
N THR A 581 15.35 -72.36 22.04
CA THR A 581 15.59 -73.81 21.94
C THR A 581 16.97 -74.19 22.48
N ALA A 582 17.98 -73.33 22.28
CA ALA A 582 19.32 -73.52 22.80
C ALA A 582 19.51 -73.00 24.23
N THR A 583 18.43 -72.63 24.94
CA THR A 583 18.47 -72.05 26.29
C THR A 583 19.31 -70.76 26.42
N ALA A 584 19.56 -70.08 25.30
CA ALA A 584 20.16 -68.75 25.26
C ALA A 584 19.08 -67.67 25.45
N LEU A 585 19.47 -66.43 25.80
CA LEU A 585 18.51 -65.34 25.95
C LEU A 585 18.07 -64.83 24.57
N PRO A 586 16.78 -64.89 24.22
CA PRO A 586 16.30 -64.41 22.92
C PRO A 586 16.22 -62.87 22.87
N PRO A 587 16.33 -62.25 21.68
CA PRO A 587 16.04 -60.83 21.49
C PRO A 587 14.54 -60.54 21.69
N ASP A 588 14.22 -59.32 22.12
CA ASP A 588 12.84 -58.83 22.23
C ASP A 588 12.29 -58.44 20.84
N VAL A 589 11.62 -59.40 20.21
CA VAL A 589 11.00 -59.22 18.90
C VAL A 589 9.64 -58.52 19.01
N GLN A 590 8.94 -58.65 20.14
CA GLN A 590 7.61 -58.07 20.31
C GLN A 590 7.69 -56.54 20.31
N ALA A 591 8.68 -55.96 20.98
CA ALA A 591 8.91 -54.51 20.94
C ALA A 591 9.12 -53.97 19.51
N GLN A 592 9.76 -54.73 18.62
CA GLN A 592 9.98 -54.34 17.22
C GLN A 592 8.68 -54.41 16.39
N VAL A 593 7.85 -55.42 16.63
CA VAL A 593 6.52 -55.55 16.01
C VAL A 593 5.58 -54.44 16.49
N ASP A 594 5.60 -54.12 17.78
CA ASP A 594 4.77 -53.06 18.35
C ASP A 594 5.16 -51.69 17.80
N LEU A 595 6.45 -51.37 17.72
CA LEU A 595 6.93 -50.14 17.08
C LEU A 595 6.41 -50.01 15.64
N LEU A 596 6.49 -51.09 14.86
CA LEU A 596 6.02 -51.10 13.48
C LEU A 596 4.50 -50.86 13.39
N GLN A 597 3.70 -51.65 14.10
CA GLN A 597 2.24 -51.64 13.95
C GLN A 597 1.57 -50.47 14.66
N GLN A 598 2.06 -50.07 15.83
CA GLN A 598 1.41 -49.07 16.68
C GLN A 598 1.92 -47.65 16.45
N SER A 599 3.16 -47.48 15.96
CA SER A 599 3.79 -46.16 15.80
C SER A 599 4.14 -45.82 14.35
N LEU A 600 4.88 -46.68 13.63
CA LEU A 600 5.46 -46.33 12.32
C LEU A 600 4.49 -46.52 11.15
N LYS A 601 3.61 -47.52 11.19
CA LYS A 601 2.61 -47.76 10.16
C LYS A 601 1.68 -46.55 10.04
N GLN A 602 1.68 -45.92 8.86
CA GLN A 602 0.97 -44.66 8.59
C GLN A 602 1.34 -43.52 9.55
N LEU A 603 2.48 -43.63 10.25
CA LEU A 603 2.89 -42.71 11.31
C LEU A 603 1.76 -42.49 12.34
N ALA A 604 1.15 -43.59 12.82
CA ALA A 604 0.08 -43.57 13.82
C ALA A 604 0.47 -42.84 15.13
N GLN A 605 1.78 -42.77 15.43
CA GLN A 605 2.36 -41.92 16.47
C GLN A 605 3.49 -41.06 15.89
N ALA A 606 4.01 -40.12 16.69
CA ALA A 606 5.11 -39.23 16.33
C ALA A 606 6.46 -39.97 16.18
N GLY A 607 6.57 -40.79 15.12
CA GLY A 607 7.78 -41.53 14.76
C GLY A 607 8.49 -40.93 13.54
N ILE A 608 9.74 -41.34 13.33
CA ILE A 608 10.48 -41.06 12.09
C ILE A 608 10.76 -42.40 11.41
N LEU A 609 10.34 -42.54 10.16
CA LEU A 609 10.66 -43.69 9.31
C LEU A 609 11.61 -43.24 8.20
N ILE A 610 12.81 -43.82 8.16
CA ILE A 610 13.83 -43.56 7.15
C ILE A 610 14.01 -44.84 6.33
N SER A 611 13.86 -44.76 5.01
CA SER A 611 14.01 -45.92 4.12
C SER A 611 14.72 -45.53 2.81
N ALA A 612 15.58 -46.41 2.33
CA ALA A 612 16.25 -46.27 1.05
C ALA A 612 16.62 -47.65 0.50
N PRO A 613 16.33 -47.96 -0.77
CA PRO A 613 16.58 -49.28 -1.34
C PRO A 613 18.07 -49.60 -1.51
N ALA A 614 18.92 -48.58 -1.69
CA ALA A 614 20.35 -48.75 -1.90
C ALA A 614 21.19 -48.69 -0.61
N GLY A 615 20.69 -48.05 0.46
CA GLY A 615 21.41 -47.96 1.74
C GLY A 615 21.17 -46.64 2.48
N ILE A 616 21.50 -46.65 3.78
CA ILE A 616 21.43 -45.50 4.69
C ILE A 616 22.81 -45.36 5.37
N GLY A 617 23.39 -44.16 5.34
CA GLY A 617 24.68 -43.88 5.97
C GLY A 617 24.57 -42.85 7.08
N LEU A 618 25.23 -43.10 8.21
CA LEU A 618 25.40 -42.16 9.31
C LEU A 618 26.89 -42.04 9.60
N THR A 619 27.46 -40.83 9.52
CA THR A 619 28.90 -40.61 9.67
C THR A 619 29.19 -39.29 10.37
N THR A 620 30.30 -39.25 11.11
CA THR A 620 30.85 -38.06 11.76
C THR A 620 32.32 -38.31 12.06
N PRO A 621 33.19 -37.29 12.00
CA PRO A 621 34.59 -37.43 12.43
C PRO A 621 34.75 -37.56 13.95
N HIS A 622 33.68 -37.33 14.74
CA HIS A 622 33.70 -37.41 16.20
C HIS A 622 32.84 -38.58 16.71
N THR A 623 31.68 -38.29 17.30
CA THR A 623 30.89 -39.28 18.03
C THR A 623 29.50 -39.43 17.42
N ILE A 624 29.09 -40.68 17.16
CA ILE A 624 27.69 -41.06 16.98
C ILE A 624 27.18 -41.58 18.33
N GLN A 625 26.05 -41.05 18.81
CA GLN A 625 25.37 -41.54 20.01
C GLN A 625 23.94 -41.95 19.64
N GLN A 626 23.60 -43.19 19.96
CA GLN A 626 22.26 -43.77 19.78
C GLN A 626 21.76 -44.23 21.15
N SER A 627 20.52 -43.91 21.49
CA SER A 627 19.92 -44.29 22.76
C SER A 627 18.43 -44.58 22.57
N ALA A 628 17.96 -45.64 23.22
CA ALA A 628 16.56 -45.98 23.34
C ALA A 628 16.26 -46.22 24.83
N GLY A 629 15.14 -45.70 25.33
CA GLY A 629 14.72 -45.92 26.73
C GLY A 629 14.17 -47.31 27.00
N ALA A 630 13.84 -48.06 25.94
CA ALA A 630 13.37 -49.44 25.99
C ALA A 630 14.29 -50.33 25.16
N THR A 631 13.92 -50.65 23.91
CA THR A 631 14.63 -51.62 23.07
C THR A 631 15.47 -50.92 21.98
N TYR A 632 16.76 -51.28 21.89
CA TYR A 632 17.63 -50.95 20.75
C TYR A 632 17.89 -52.23 19.93
N ALA A 633 17.31 -52.31 18.73
CA ALA A 633 17.39 -53.48 17.86
C ALA A 633 18.18 -53.19 16.58
N VAL A 634 19.10 -54.08 16.23
CA VAL A 634 19.87 -54.05 14.98
C VAL A 634 19.74 -55.41 14.32
N THR A 635 19.09 -55.47 13.16
CA THR A 635 18.82 -56.71 12.43
C THR A 635 19.37 -56.61 11.01
N ALA A 636 20.11 -57.63 10.57
CA ALA A 636 20.60 -57.75 9.19
C ALA A 636 20.30 -59.15 8.65
N GLY A 637 19.95 -59.23 7.37
CA GLY A 637 19.68 -60.52 6.69
C GLY A 637 20.91 -61.39 6.46
N GLN A 638 22.12 -60.81 6.52
CA GLN A 638 23.37 -61.53 6.30
C GLN A 638 24.38 -61.29 7.44
N HIS A 639 24.98 -60.10 7.48
CA HIS A 639 26.11 -59.81 8.36
C HIS A 639 25.90 -58.53 9.16
N ILE A 640 26.30 -58.56 10.42
CA ILE A 640 26.54 -57.38 11.25
C ILE A 640 28.05 -57.35 11.51
N SER A 641 28.68 -56.20 11.23
CA SER A 641 30.12 -56.00 11.45
C SER A 641 30.35 -54.84 12.40
N HIS A 642 31.01 -55.13 13.53
CA HIS A 642 31.46 -54.12 14.48
C HIS A 642 32.99 -54.12 14.47
N ALA A 643 33.59 -52.97 14.18
CA ALA A 643 35.03 -52.79 14.14
C ALA A 643 35.41 -51.47 14.83
N ALA A 644 36.46 -51.51 15.64
CA ALA A 644 37.06 -50.35 16.27
C ALA A 644 38.58 -50.50 16.21
N LEU A 645 39.29 -49.39 16.02
CA LEU A 645 40.75 -49.37 16.16
C LEU A 645 41.17 -49.44 17.64
N GLY A 646 40.36 -48.83 18.51
CA GLY A 646 40.47 -48.99 19.97
C GLY A 646 39.60 -50.15 20.47
N ASP A 647 39.01 -49.97 21.64
CA ASP A 647 38.23 -51.03 22.31
C ASP A 647 36.79 -51.15 21.78
N ILE A 648 36.28 -52.38 21.74
CA ILE A 648 34.84 -52.65 21.74
C ILE A 648 34.44 -53.08 23.15
N ARG A 649 33.51 -52.36 23.78
CA ARG A 649 33.03 -52.64 25.15
C ARG A 649 31.54 -52.97 25.14
N SER A 650 31.17 -54.12 25.70
CA SER A 650 29.78 -54.58 25.81
C SER A 650 29.45 -54.82 27.29
N ASN A 651 28.58 -53.99 27.86
CA ASN A 651 28.19 -54.06 29.27
C ASN A 651 26.66 -54.20 29.38
N ALA A 652 26.18 -55.05 30.28
CA ALA A 652 24.75 -55.23 30.56
C ALA A 652 24.52 -55.41 32.06
N ASN A 653 23.42 -54.85 32.60
CA ASN A 653 23.03 -55.06 34.00
C ASN A 653 22.49 -56.47 34.27
N GLY A 654 21.76 -57.04 33.29
CA GLY A 654 21.19 -58.38 33.39
C GLY A 654 22.19 -59.45 32.95
N ALA A 655 22.29 -59.66 31.64
CA ALA A 655 23.18 -60.67 31.07
C ALA A 655 23.63 -60.29 29.64
N ILE A 656 24.79 -60.81 29.23
CA ILE A 656 25.25 -60.80 27.85
C ILE A 656 25.08 -62.22 27.31
N SER A 657 24.28 -62.41 26.26
CA SER A 657 24.08 -63.71 25.61
C SER A 657 24.71 -63.70 24.22
N LEU A 658 25.66 -64.61 24.00
CA LEU A 658 26.30 -64.84 22.71
C LEU A 658 25.87 -66.21 22.18
N PHE A 659 25.10 -66.24 21.10
CA PHE A 659 24.55 -67.45 20.52
C PHE A 659 24.84 -67.54 19.03
N ALA A 660 25.32 -68.69 18.57
CA ALA A 660 25.51 -69.00 17.17
C ALA A 660 24.78 -70.31 16.83
N ARG A 661 23.81 -70.25 15.90
CA ARG A 661 22.96 -71.41 15.54
C ARG A 661 23.72 -72.54 14.85
N SER A 662 24.61 -72.21 13.90
CA SER A 662 25.28 -73.20 13.05
C SER A 662 26.80 -72.99 12.91
N GLY A 663 27.28 -71.75 12.96
CA GLY A 663 28.69 -71.40 12.68
C GLY A 663 29.66 -71.45 13.88
N GLY A 664 29.16 -71.63 15.10
CA GLY A 664 29.95 -71.60 16.34
C GLY A 664 30.42 -70.21 16.78
N VAL A 665 30.98 -70.12 17.99
CA VAL A 665 31.56 -68.90 18.57
C VAL A 665 33.08 -69.04 18.59
N ARG A 666 33.81 -68.00 18.17
CA ARG A 666 35.27 -67.96 18.15
C ARG A 666 35.78 -66.72 18.86
N LEU A 667 36.71 -66.90 19.80
CA LEU A 667 37.35 -65.83 20.58
C LEU A 667 38.86 -65.97 20.44
N PHE A 668 39.52 -64.93 19.95
CA PHE A 668 40.97 -64.93 19.71
C PHE A 668 41.59 -63.64 20.25
N ALA A 669 42.77 -63.75 20.86
CA ALA A 669 43.66 -62.63 21.12
C ALA A 669 45.00 -62.91 20.40
N ASN A 670 45.50 -61.94 19.63
CA ASN A 670 46.73 -62.12 18.85
C ASN A 670 48.00 -61.99 19.71
N GLN A 671 48.03 -61.00 20.61
CA GLN A 671 49.16 -60.75 21.52
C GLN A 671 48.76 -60.77 23.00
N GLY A 672 47.55 -60.30 23.34
CA GLY A 672 47.05 -60.26 24.73
C GLY A 672 46.48 -61.59 25.23
N SER A 673 46.13 -61.64 26.52
CA SER A 673 45.40 -62.76 27.13
C SER A 673 43.93 -62.80 26.70
N VAL A 674 43.33 -63.98 26.77
CA VAL A 674 41.87 -64.15 26.81
C VAL A 674 41.50 -64.49 28.25
N ASP A 675 40.92 -63.54 28.97
CA ASP A 675 40.52 -63.70 30.37
C ASP A 675 39.02 -63.97 30.48
N ILE A 676 38.66 -65.10 31.10
CA ILE A 676 37.26 -65.50 31.35
C ILE A 676 37.12 -65.78 32.84
N GLN A 677 36.26 -65.03 33.53
CA GLN A 677 36.12 -65.11 34.98
C GLN A 677 34.65 -64.96 35.42
N ALA A 678 34.26 -65.72 36.43
CA ALA A 678 33.06 -65.48 37.23
C ALA A 678 33.50 -65.15 38.67
N GLN A 679 33.07 -64.00 39.21
CA GLN A 679 33.51 -63.53 40.53
C GLN A 679 32.60 -63.96 41.69
N GLY A 680 31.29 -63.93 41.48
CA GLY A 680 30.30 -64.30 42.51
C GLY A 680 29.57 -65.63 42.25
N GLY A 681 29.78 -66.25 41.09
CA GLY A 681 29.11 -67.48 40.66
C GLY A 681 30.06 -68.46 40.00
N PRO A 682 29.60 -69.68 39.66
CA PRO A 682 30.45 -70.68 39.01
C PRO A 682 30.75 -70.30 37.56
N LEU A 683 31.98 -70.57 37.12
CA LEU A 683 32.30 -70.62 35.69
C LEU A 683 31.95 -72.02 35.17
N ALA A 684 30.87 -72.12 34.38
CA ALA A 684 30.43 -73.39 33.79
C ALA A 684 30.88 -73.50 32.32
N VAL A 685 31.64 -74.56 32.00
CA VAL A 685 32.03 -74.90 30.62
C VAL A 685 31.59 -76.33 30.33
N SER A 686 30.72 -76.51 29.35
CA SER A 686 30.17 -77.82 28.97
C SER A 686 30.24 -78.04 27.46
N ALA A 687 30.44 -79.30 27.07
CA ALA A 687 30.43 -79.72 25.67
C ALA A 687 29.71 -81.07 25.58
N ALA A 688 28.72 -81.18 24.67
CA ALA A 688 27.99 -82.44 24.45
C ALA A 688 28.85 -83.54 23.82
N LYS A 689 30.02 -83.19 23.27
CA LYS A 689 30.96 -84.13 22.67
C LYS A 689 32.29 -84.08 23.42
N ILE A 690 33.25 -83.30 22.93
CA ILE A 690 34.62 -83.27 23.46
C ILE A 690 34.89 -81.88 24.02
N LEU A 691 35.37 -81.82 25.26
CA LEU A 691 36.06 -80.65 25.82
C LEU A 691 37.56 -80.83 25.64
N ARG A 692 38.24 -79.87 25.01
CA ARG A 692 39.71 -79.87 24.84
C ARG A 692 40.31 -78.67 25.55
N LEU A 693 41.23 -78.94 26.47
CA LEU A 693 42.10 -77.95 27.10
C LEU A 693 43.53 -78.26 26.64
N HIS A 694 44.19 -77.28 26.03
CA HIS A 694 45.52 -77.47 25.45
C HIS A 694 46.38 -76.25 25.69
N SER A 695 47.63 -76.47 26.11
CA SER A 695 48.68 -75.46 26.25
C SER A 695 49.98 -76.04 25.72
N ASN A 696 50.75 -75.24 24.97
CA ASN A 696 52.07 -75.64 24.48
C ASN A 696 53.12 -75.72 25.61
N GLN A 697 52.82 -75.16 26.78
CA GLN A 697 53.76 -75.07 27.90
C GLN A 697 53.17 -75.72 29.14
N HIS A 698 52.25 -75.03 29.80
CA HIS A 698 51.72 -75.43 31.10
C HIS A 698 50.21 -75.22 31.17
N ILE A 699 49.50 -76.20 31.73
CA ILE A 699 48.11 -76.08 32.17
C ILE A 699 48.13 -76.11 33.69
N SER A 700 47.59 -75.06 34.32
CA SER A 700 47.44 -74.97 35.78
C SER A 700 45.97 -75.02 36.15
N VAL A 701 45.64 -75.89 37.10
CA VAL A 701 44.31 -75.97 37.73
C VAL A 701 44.54 -75.92 39.23
N ALA A 702 43.95 -74.93 39.90
CA ALA A 702 44.07 -74.71 41.33
C ALA A 702 42.69 -74.47 41.92
N GLY A 703 42.36 -75.18 43.01
CA GLY A 703 41.16 -74.98 43.81
C GLY A 703 41.54 -74.83 45.28
N HIS A 704 40.83 -73.98 46.02
CA HIS A 704 41.09 -73.77 47.45
C HIS A 704 40.66 -75.00 48.28
N ASP A 705 39.43 -75.49 48.06
CA ASP A 705 38.87 -76.60 48.86
C ASP A 705 39.25 -77.96 48.28
N SER A 706 39.01 -78.16 46.99
CA SER A 706 39.40 -79.38 46.27
C SER A 706 39.44 -79.20 44.75
N ILE A 707 40.13 -80.13 44.08
CA ILE A 707 40.08 -80.35 42.63
C ILE A 707 39.64 -81.80 42.42
N GLU A 708 38.65 -82.03 41.56
CA GLU A 708 38.16 -83.36 41.25
C GLU A 708 38.17 -83.60 39.74
N LEU A 709 38.80 -84.71 39.33
CA LEU A 709 38.81 -85.21 37.96
C LEU A 709 38.21 -86.61 37.99
N ALA A 710 36.99 -86.77 37.47
CA ALA A 710 36.26 -88.03 37.53
C ALA A 710 35.63 -88.40 36.18
N ALA A 711 35.59 -89.69 35.88
CA ALA A 711 34.93 -90.26 34.72
C ALA A 711 34.41 -91.68 35.03
N GLY A 712 33.14 -91.97 34.70
CA GLY A 712 32.59 -93.33 34.75
C GLY A 712 32.63 -94.02 36.12
N GLY A 713 32.66 -93.26 37.23
CA GLY A 713 32.76 -93.80 38.58
C GLY A 713 34.20 -94.02 39.09
N HIS A 714 35.22 -93.57 38.35
CA HIS A 714 36.62 -93.56 38.78
C HIS A 714 37.13 -92.12 38.78
N GLY A 715 38.10 -91.79 39.64
CA GLY A 715 38.61 -90.42 39.69
C GLY A 715 39.74 -90.17 40.66
N ILE A 716 40.25 -88.94 40.60
CA ILE A 716 41.25 -88.38 41.48
C ILE A 716 40.67 -87.12 42.11
N ARG A 717 40.65 -87.06 43.44
CA ARG A 717 40.29 -85.87 44.21
C ARG A 717 41.52 -85.38 44.99
N ILE A 718 41.87 -84.11 44.83
CA ILE A 718 42.96 -83.44 45.53
C ILE A 718 42.33 -82.46 46.51
N SER A 719 42.65 -82.54 47.80
CA SER A 719 42.14 -81.64 48.83
C SER A 719 43.19 -81.32 49.90
N ALA A 720 42.86 -80.45 50.86
CA ALA A 720 43.71 -80.18 52.02
C ALA A 720 44.02 -81.42 52.89
N LYS A 721 43.27 -82.52 52.72
CA LYS A 721 43.47 -83.79 53.44
C LYS A 721 44.39 -84.78 52.69
N GLY A 722 44.80 -84.46 51.46
CA GLY A 722 45.64 -85.34 50.62
C GLY A 722 45.03 -85.65 49.25
N VAL A 723 45.65 -86.59 48.53
CA VAL A 723 45.19 -87.11 47.23
C VAL A 723 44.42 -88.41 47.44
N GLU A 724 43.15 -88.43 47.07
CA GLU A 724 42.28 -89.60 47.10
C GLU A 724 42.05 -90.10 45.67
N VAL A 725 42.32 -91.38 45.42
CA VAL A 725 42.02 -92.06 44.16
C VAL A 725 40.97 -93.12 44.43
N PHE A 726 39.90 -93.15 43.64
CA PHE A 726 38.77 -94.07 43.84
C PHE A 726 38.37 -94.76 42.53
N GLY A 727 37.93 -96.02 42.63
CA GLY A 727 37.70 -96.93 41.49
C GLY A 727 38.84 -97.94 41.31
N ASP A 728 38.83 -98.68 40.20
CA ASP A 728 39.89 -99.62 39.86
C ASP A 728 41.13 -98.87 39.36
N ILE A 729 42.27 -99.07 40.05
CA ILE A 729 43.53 -98.42 39.71
C ILE A 729 44.46 -99.45 39.09
N LYS A 730 44.84 -99.23 37.83
CA LYS A 730 45.87 -100.03 37.15
C LYS A 730 47.14 -99.20 36.97
N LEU A 731 48.12 -99.43 37.83
CA LEU A 731 49.42 -98.77 37.78
C LEU A 731 50.37 -99.55 36.87
N HIS A 732 50.98 -98.85 35.92
CA HIS A 732 52.04 -99.39 35.07
C HIS A 732 53.37 -98.73 35.47
N GLY A 733 54.09 -99.32 36.44
CA GLY A 733 55.39 -98.83 36.95
C GLY A 733 55.69 -99.24 38.40
N THR A 734 56.85 -98.81 38.93
CA THR A 734 57.24 -98.94 40.35
C THR A 734 56.67 -97.80 41.18
N LEU A 735 56.00 -98.11 42.30
CA LEU A 735 55.52 -97.12 43.27
C LEU A 735 56.63 -96.87 44.31
N SER A 736 57.16 -95.65 44.38
CA SER A 736 58.08 -95.24 45.45
C SER A 736 57.39 -94.22 46.36
N ASN A 737 57.26 -94.53 47.65
CA ASN A 737 56.70 -93.62 48.65
C ASN A 737 57.85 -92.97 49.43
N GLU A 738 58.15 -91.70 49.15
CA GLU A 738 59.15 -90.92 49.90
C GLU A 738 58.45 -89.88 50.78
N GLY A 739 57.92 -90.32 51.92
CA GLY A 739 57.30 -89.44 52.93
C GLY A 739 58.21 -89.19 54.15
N LYS A 740 58.34 -87.92 54.57
CA LYS A 740 58.95 -87.51 55.85
C LYS A 740 57.95 -87.63 57.02
N ALA A 741 57.52 -88.85 57.32
CA ALA A 741 56.98 -89.28 58.61
C ALA A 741 56.71 -90.78 58.47
N GLY A 742 57.37 -91.59 59.31
CA GLY A 742 57.22 -93.04 59.29
C GLY A 742 55.76 -93.45 59.48
N LEU A 743 55.20 -94.14 58.48
CA LEU A 743 54.04 -94.97 58.66
C LEU A 743 54.55 -96.36 59.06
N GLU A 744 54.22 -96.78 60.28
CA GLU A 744 54.21 -98.19 60.63
C GLU A 744 53.20 -98.88 59.72
N HIS A 745 53.68 -99.81 58.89
CA HIS A 745 52.82 -100.70 58.13
C HIS A 745 53.14 -102.13 58.57
N GLU A 746 52.21 -102.75 59.30
CA GLU A 746 52.09 -104.22 59.36
C GLU A 746 51.47 -104.67 58.04
N ASP A 747 52.21 -105.51 57.30
CA ASP A 747 51.71 -106.29 56.17
C ASP A 747 50.78 -107.40 56.71
N ASP A 748 49.47 -107.15 56.72
CA ASP A 748 48.50 -108.22 56.91
C ASP A 748 48.01 -108.76 55.56
N SER A 749 48.63 -109.89 55.20
CA SER A 749 48.11 -111.02 54.43
C SER A 749 47.04 -110.79 53.35
N PHE A 750 47.44 -111.02 52.10
CA PHE A 750 46.54 -111.54 51.07
C PHE A 750 46.01 -112.93 51.51
N PRO A 751 44.69 -113.16 51.57
CA PRO A 751 44.17 -114.52 51.76
C PRO A 751 44.23 -115.31 50.44
N GLN A 752 45.09 -116.33 50.40
CA GLN A 752 44.96 -117.43 49.43
C GLN A 752 43.80 -118.34 49.84
N THR A 753 42.98 -118.69 48.85
CA THR A 753 41.80 -119.55 48.96
C THR A 753 42.18 -121.03 48.85
N ASP A 754 41.68 -121.85 49.77
CA ASP A 754 41.86 -123.31 49.78
C ASP A 754 41.27 -123.98 48.53
N LEU A 755 42.09 -124.79 47.86
CA LEU A 755 41.67 -125.73 46.82
C LEU A 755 41.11 -127.01 47.47
N LEU A 756 39.97 -127.48 46.98
CA LEU A 756 39.58 -128.90 47.11
C LEU A 756 40.19 -129.72 45.94
N PRO A 757 40.76 -130.91 46.21
CA PRO A 757 41.54 -131.69 45.25
C PRO A 757 40.73 -132.78 44.55
N ASN A 758 41.20 -133.28 43.40
CA ASN A 758 41.73 -134.66 43.35
C ASN A 758 42.34 -135.12 42.02
N LYS A 759 43.49 -135.80 42.19
CA LYS A 759 44.01 -137.02 41.53
C LYS A 759 44.54 -137.00 40.08
N GLY A 760 45.82 -137.40 39.99
CA GLY A 760 46.37 -138.31 38.97
C GLY A 760 47.63 -137.79 38.26
N LEU A 761 48.84 -137.98 38.81
CA LEU A 761 49.84 -139.03 38.43
C LEU A 761 50.35 -138.96 36.98
N SER A 762 51.63 -138.61 36.76
CA SER A 762 52.75 -139.56 36.77
C SER A 762 54.11 -138.94 36.41
N LEU A 763 55.10 -139.37 37.20
CA LEU A 763 56.57 -139.52 37.00
C LEU A 763 57.43 -138.33 36.57
#